data_AF-A0A941XG99-F1
#
_entry.id   AF-A0A941XG99-F1
#
_cell.length_a   1.000
_cell.length_b   1.000
_cell.length_c   1.000
_cell.angle_alpha   90.00
_cell.angle_beta   90.00
_cell.angle_gamma   90.00
#
_symmetry.space_group_name_H-M   'P 1'
#
loop_
_entity.id
_entity.type
_entity.pdbx_description
1 polymer ?
#
loop_
_entity_poly.entity_id
_entity_poly.type
_entity_poly.pdbx_seq_one_letter_code
_entity_poly.pdbx_strand_id
1 'polypeptide(L)'
;MKFILFMVLVMGISLAEAQQISVQSFRKLENDLSARTEKRVDQNGDICAIVKVVAPEQGFYFDGDGNGIVAVERKIGEYWVYVPYGSRYLTVKHDKLGVLRAYAYKERIDKACVYEMVLTTGKVITTVENALTEQWLVIRVEPKEAMVYIDDVYEAATEGVVQKYMKFGQYSYRITAPLYRTEAGTVEVKADQKAELDIRLKPAFGYLTLTSQPETGARVWVDEEEVGLTPYKSGRLKEGKHRIRVAKNFFHPVEQEVNLTAGSTEDLSLTMPSAYGFLAVTSQPETGADVYIDGVKVGQTPYKSERLKSGEYRVQVVCSMYQPVEQLVTVSDNQTATVDAGLSANFASVTVTTDPEAELWINNEQKGKGKWSGRLSAGVCVVEARRPSHRTIRKSLELQAGDTKAIVLEAPQPIYGALNVSSVPAGAEIRIDGKKWGNTPLVLPKVLIGECRLEILKEGYNSYVRNLRITEGKLEEVKAELEVFRFTAAELNAKGDSAALLGQYEEASGFYKQACERGDGRGYYNMAVLYKDGRGVEKNSIQAVLFFKRAMEAGDEKALQANGKLFQKGKWRKRAAPPFSVRYGGISFAFGQKIYVGGRYGTDFWEYDTEQDKWSKKGKLPQEIYAPVFFVIGDRGYMGAASGYKGSRKFWEYNPQTDSWTAKRDFKGNISYNTYGFAYQGKGYVGERKKNKWWEYDPRTDQWTEKGADPGGYHGFSNAEKAYILVNKNLYELDPVTMQKTAVPDYPGATLHFVGCATTQYLYFSGHITGKNRSFYGFDINHKQWQILPEADFKDFQCICTGLGDKLYVFEGESTWEYDPSEILLLENSGGNSSKTSIDRSQGNTPPTTTTETKTYKIGDLYERGGLKGMVYRVEKGGQHGWVISFHQLADISWNEAKSWCEGKGWRLPTLEEIKFLYSIKKAINTLFSYLEGTPLDKIYWTSTAYGGGLMYTCSFQTGICNNGSKDNKRAVFAVYKF
;
A
#
# COMPACT_ATOMS: atom_id res chain seq x y z
N MET A 1 -43.83 -44.45 -81.00
CA MET A 1 -43.48 -45.80 -81.51
C MET A 1 -42.84 -46.55 -80.35
N LYS A 2 -43.42 -47.62 -79.80
CA LYS A 2 -43.70 -48.98 -80.33
C LYS A 2 -42.47 -49.91 -80.26
N PHE A 3 -42.72 -51.16 -79.84
CA PHE A 3 -41.82 -52.30 -79.59
C PHE A 3 -41.07 -52.28 -78.23
N ILE A 4 -41.30 -53.17 -77.24
CA ILE A 4 -41.78 -54.58 -77.16
C ILE A 4 -40.72 -55.56 -77.73
N LEU A 5 -39.86 -56.19 -76.91
CA LEU A 5 -40.03 -57.33 -75.96
C LEU A 5 -39.76 -58.69 -76.62
N PHE A 6 -38.73 -59.41 -76.16
CA PHE A 6 -38.58 -60.89 -76.20
C PHE A 6 -37.47 -61.27 -75.19
N MET A 7 -37.71 -62.06 -74.11
CA MET A 7 -37.65 -63.55 -74.03
C MET A 7 -36.21 -64.11 -74.25
N VAL A 8 -35.62 -65.08 -73.49
CA VAL A 8 -36.06 -66.14 -72.54
C VAL A 8 -34.89 -66.54 -71.60
N LEU A 9 -35.15 -67.00 -70.35
CA LEU A 9 -34.56 -68.15 -69.58
C LEU A 9 -34.87 -67.94 -68.08
N VAL A 10 -35.71 -68.69 -67.34
CA VAL A 10 -35.96 -70.14 -67.18
C VAL A 10 -34.87 -70.89 -66.40
N MET A 11 -35.02 -70.96 -65.07
CA MET A 11 -35.24 -72.20 -64.28
C MET A 11 -35.32 -71.91 -62.76
N GLY A 12 -36.20 -72.61 -62.04
CA GLY A 12 -36.19 -72.68 -60.57
C GLY A 12 -37.22 -71.83 -59.81
N ILE A 13 -38.51 -72.18 -59.88
CA ILE A 13 -39.52 -71.71 -58.92
C ILE A 13 -40.11 -72.94 -58.20
N SER A 14 -39.65 -73.18 -56.98
CA SER A 14 -40.39 -73.98 -56.00
C SER A 14 -41.70 -73.28 -55.64
N LEU A 15 -42.77 -74.06 -55.41
CA LEU A 15 -44.03 -73.54 -54.87
C LEU A 15 -43.77 -72.68 -53.63
N ALA A 16 -43.98 -71.37 -53.76
CA ALA A 16 -43.93 -70.44 -52.65
C ALA A 16 -45.32 -70.34 -52.03
N GLU A 17 -45.49 -70.87 -50.82
CA GLU A 17 -46.64 -70.52 -49.98
C GLU A 17 -46.62 -69.01 -49.74
N ALA A 18 -47.76 -68.35 -49.96
CA ALA A 18 -47.87 -66.91 -49.75
C ALA A 18 -47.71 -66.60 -48.25
N GLN A 19 -46.63 -65.92 -47.88
CA GLN A 19 -46.35 -65.52 -46.51
C GLN A 19 -47.40 -64.51 -46.02
N GLN A 20 -48.22 -64.88 -45.03
CA GLN A 20 -49.28 -64.02 -44.46
C GLN A 20 -48.93 -63.44 -43.08
N ILE A 21 -47.64 -63.44 -42.72
CA ILE A 21 -47.11 -62.89 -41.46
C ILE A 21 -46.14 -61.74 -41.79
N SER A 22 -46.35 -60.57 -41.22
CA SER A 22 -45.41 -59.43 -41.27
C SER A 22 -45.22 -58.80 -39.89
N VAL A 23 -44.12 -58.07 -39.70
CA VAL A 23 -43.84 -57.32 -38.47
C VAL A 23 -44.31 -55.87 -38.65
N GLN A 24 -45.29 -55.45 -37.85
CA GLN A 24 -45.80 -54.09 -37.80
C GLN A 24 -44.79 -53.14 -37.16
N SER A 25 -44.23 -53.56 -36.01
CA SER A 25 -43.24 -52.80 -35.25
C SER A 25 -42.26 -53.75 -34.55
N PHE A 26 -41.02 -53.26 -34.40
CA PHE A 26 -40.01 -53.86 -33.55
C PHE A 26 -39.29 -52.74 -32.82
N ARG A 27 -39.28 -52.74 -31.48
CA ARG A 27 -38.64 -51.70 -30.66
C ARG A 27 -38.13 -52.24 -29.33
N LYS A 28 -37.11 -51.59 -28.77
CA LYS A 28 -36.62 -51.85 -27.40
C LYS A 28 -37.57 -51.18 -26.40
N LEU A 29 -37.89 -51.87 -25.29
CA LEU A 29 -38.67 -51.32 -24.17
C LEU A 29 -37.71 -50.95 -23.04
N GLU A 30 -37.20 -49.72 -23.05
CA GLU A 30 -36.06 -49.30 -22.20
C GLU A 30 -36.32 -49.44 -20.70
N ASN A 31 -37.57 -49.23 -20.26
CA ASN A 31 -37.97 -49.29 -18.86
C ASN A 31 -38.55 -50.65 -18.43
N ASP A 32 -38.64 -51.63 -19.34
CA ASP A 32 -39.16 -52.96 -19.01
C ASP A 32 -38.03 -53.87 -18.51
N LEU A 33 -38.09 -54.19 -17.21
CA LEU A 33 -37.10 -55.00 -16.51
C LEU A 33 -37.38 -56.51 -16.58
N SER A 34 -38.37 -56.98 -17.37
CA SER A 34 -38.78 -58.40 -17.40
C SER A 34 -37.60 -59.36 -17.66
N ALA A 35 -36.67 -59.02 -18.56
CA ALA A 35 -35.48 -59.82 -18.84
C ALA A 35 -34.48 -59.92 -17.66
N ARG A 36 -34.57 -58.99 -16.70
CA ARG A 36 -33.75 -58.94 -15.47
C ARG A 36 -34.45 -59.55 -14.27
N THR A 37 -35.77 -59.70 -14.30
CA THR A 37 -36.54 -60.38 -13.25
C THR A 37 -36.74 -61.87 -13.58
N GLU A 38 -37.24 -62.18 -14.77
CA GLU A 38 -37.44 -63.55 -15.29
C GLU A 38 -36.15 -64.06 -15.97
N LYS A 39 -35.06 -64.15 -15.20
CA LYS A 39 -33.72 -64.43 -15.76
C LYS A 39 -33.62 -65.82 -16.37
N ARG A 40 -33.49 -65.89 -17.69
CA ARG A 40 -32.91 -67.04 -18.42
C ARG A 40 -31.48 -66.70 -18.82
N VAL A 41 -30.56 -67.66 -18.76
CA VAL A 41 -29.18 -67.49 -19.22
C VAL A 41 -28.92 -68.34 -20.46
N ASP A 42 -28.12 -67.80 -21.38
CA ASP A 42 -27.68 -68.53 -22.58
C ASP A 42 -26.48 -69.44 -22.27
N GLN A 43 -26.01 -70.18 -23.29
CA GLN A 43 -24.91 -71.15 -23.14
C GLN A 43 -23.57 -70.50 -22.77
N ASN A 44 -23.43 -69.18 -22.91
CA ASN A 44 -22.24 -68.43 -22.50
C ASN A 44 -22.38 -67.83 -21.08
N GLY A 45 -23.51 -68.08 -20.40
CA GLY A 45 -23.82 -67.57 -19.07
C GLY A 45 -24.37 -66.14 -19.04
N ASP A 46 -24.60 -65.52 -20.20
CA ASP A 46 -25.18 -64.18 -20.28
C ASP A 46 -26.71 -64.23 -20.17
N ILE A 47 -27.30 -63.22 -19.51
CA ILE A 47 -28.76 -63.15 -19.35
C ILE A 47 -29.40 -62.81 -20.70
N CYS A 48 -30.30 -63.67 -21.17
CA CYS A 48 -31.00 -63.52 -22.44
C CYS A 48 -31.77 -62.19 -22.52
N ALA A 49 -31.96 -61.70 -23.74
CA ALA A 49 -33.00 -60.72 -24.00
C ALA A 49 -34.37 -61.41 -24.11
N ILE A 50 -35.45 -60.67 -23.87
CA ILE A 50 -36.81 -61.12 -24.15
C ILE A 50 -37.33 -60.36 -25.36
N VAL A 51 -37.73 -61.07 -26.40
CA VAL A 51 -38.58 -60.53 -27.47
C VAL A 51 -40.02 -60.93 -27.17
N LYS A 52 -40.83 -59.95 -26.74
CA LYS A 52 -42.28 -60.07 -26.55
C LYS A 52 -42.96 -59.96 -27.92
N VAL A 53 -43.33 -61.10 -28.48
CA VAL A 53 -44.04 -61.20 -29.76
C VAL A 53 -45.53 -61.12 -29.51
N VAL A 54 -46.11 -59.96 -29.79
CA VAL A 54 -47.55 -59.69 -29.70
C VAL A 54 -48.17 -60.06 -31.05
N ALA A 55 -49.13 -60.98 -31.04
CA ALA A 55 -49.79 -61.46 -32.25
C ALA A 55 -51.28 -61.74 -31.99
N PRO A 56 -52.20 -61.44 -32.94
CA PRO A 56 -53.62 -61.65 -32.73
C PRO A 56 -54.04 -63.14 -32.74
N GLU A 57 -53.30 -64.02 -33.43
CA GLU A 57 -53.55 -65.47 -33.46
C GLU A 57 -52.68 -66.28 -32.49
N GLN A 58 -53.09 -67.53 -32.29
CA GLN A 58 -52.40 -68.52 -31.45
C GLN A 58 -51.84 -69.66 -32.30
N GLY A 59 -50.73 -70.27 -31.86
CA GLY A 59 -50.06 -71.36 -32.59
C GLY A 59 -48.73 -70.96 -33.23
N PHE A 60 -48.18 -69.79 -32.90
CA PHE A 60 -46.87 -69.38 -33.39
C PHE A 60 -45.75 -70.14 -32.68
N TYR A 61 -44.73 -70.50 -33.44
CA TYR A 61 -43.47 -71.04 -32.95
C TYR A 61 -42.29 -70.35 -33.64
N PHE A 62 -41.12 -70.44 -33.01
CA PHE A 62 -40.00 -69.55 -33.27
C PHE A 62 -38.71 -70.33 -33.45
N ASP A 63 -37.89 -69.91 -34.41
CA ASP A 63 -36.49 -70.35 -34.53
C ASP A 63 -35.57 -69.13 -34.52
N GLY A 64 -34.48 -69.22 -33.76
CA GLY A 64 -33.45 -68.19 -33.69
C GLY A 64 -32.48 -68.23 -34.87
N ASP A 65 -31.37 -67.52 -34.72
CA ASP A 65 -30.20 -67.67 -35.58
C ASP A 65 -29.31 -68.83 -35.10
N GLY A 66 -28.04 -68.85 -35.51
CA GLY A 66 -27.10 -69.91 -35.12
C GLY A 66 -26.86 -70.06 -33.62
N ASN A 67 -27.29 -69.10 -32.80
CA ASN A 67 -27.25 -69.17 -31.34
C ASN A 67 -28.49 -69.86 -30.73
N GLY A 68 -29.54 -70.11 -31.54
CA GLY A 68 -30.79 -70.74 -31.11
C GLY A 68 -31.71 -69.83 -30.29
N ILE A 69 -32.71 -70.44 -29.65
CA ILE A 69 -33.62 -69.81 -28.69
C ILE A 69 -33.50 -70.59 -27.38
N VAL A 70 -33.41 -69.88 -26.26
CA VAL A 70 -33.19 -70.48 -24.93
C VAL A 70 -34.51 -70.95 -24.31
N ALA A 71 -35.59 -70.21 -24.53
CA ALA A 71 -36.94 -70.61 -24.13
C ALA A 71 -38.00 -69.83 -24.92
N VAL A 72 -39.21 -70.39 -25.02
CA VAL A 72 -40.42 -69.65 -25.40
C VAL A 72 -41.44 -69.84 -24.30
N GLU A 73 -41.88 -68.76 -23.67
CA GLU A 73 -43.01 -68.78 -22.73
C GLU A 73 -44.23 -68.13 -23.37
N ARG A 74 -45.39 -68.76 -23.22
CA ARG A 74 -46.66 -68.19 -23.66
C ARG A 74 -47.30 -67.42 -22.52
N LYS A 75 -47.63 -66.15 -22.74
CA LYS A 75 -48.41 -65.31 -21.83
C LYS A 75 -49.77 -65.00 -22.47
N ILE A 76 -50.64 -64.27 -21.76
CA ILE A 76 -51.96 -63.89 -22.29
C ILE A 76 -51.76 -62.78 -23.32
N GLY A 77 -52.01 -63.08 -24.61
CA GLY A 77 -51.90 -62.12 -25.72
C GLY A 77 -50.52 -62.01 -26.39
N GLU A 78 -49.49 -62.66 -25.86
CA GLU A 78 -48.11 -62.55 -26.40
C GLU A 78 -47.24 -63.79 -26.09
N TYR A 79 -46.13 -63.93 -26.82
CA TYR A 79 -45.09 -64.93 -26.60
C TYR A 79 -43.79 -64.25 -26.17
N TRP A 80 -43.19 -64.70 -25.06
CA TRP A 80 -41.90 -64.24 -24.58
C TRP A 80 -40.83 -65.19 -25.13
N VAL A 81 -40.11 -64.74 -26.15
CA VAL A 81 -39.02 -65.49 -26.79
C VAL A 81 -37.70 -65.05 -26.19
N TYR A 82 -37.04 -65.94 -25.46
CA TYR A 82 -35.76 -65.68 -24.80
C TYR A 82 -34.62 -65.97 -25.78
N VAL A 83 -33.93 -64.91 -26.22
CA VAL A 83 -32.86 -64.98 -27.22
C VAL A 83 -31.49 -64.65 -26.62
N PRO A 84 -30.42 -65.37 -27.01
CA PRO A 84 -29.05 -65.08 -26.58
C PRO A 84 -28.57 -63.66 -26.91
N TYR A 85 -27.51 -63.21 -26.24
CA TYR A 85 -26.89 -61.94 -26.54
C TYR A 85 -26.36 -61.88 -27.99
N GLY A 86 -26.71 -60.83 -28.73
CA GLY A 86 -26.19 -60.60 -30.07
C GLY A 86 -26.82 -61.44 -31.18
N SER A 87 -27.92 -62.17 -30.91
CA SER A 87 -28.75 -62.75 -31.97
C SER A 87 -29.20 -61.69 -32.98
N ARG A 88 -29.24 -62.08 -34.25
CA ARG A 88 -29.36 -61.18 -35.41
C ARG A 88 -30.70 -61.23 -36.11
N TYR A 89 -31.41 -62.36 -36.02
CA TYR A 89 -32.73 -62.51 -36.62
C TYR A 89 -33.62 -63.48 -35.84
N LEU A 90 -34.93 -63.38 -36.08
CA LEU A 90 -35.94 -64.31 -35.61
C LEU A 90 -36.75 -64.85 -36.80
N THR A 91 -36.97 -66.17 -36.84
CA THR A 91 -37.93 -66.79 -37.76
C THR A 91 -39.23 -67.07 -36.99
N VAL A 92 -40.35 -66.56 -37.49
CA VAL A 92 -41.69 -66.79 -36.92
C VAL A 92 -42.46 -67.72 -37.86
N LYS A 93 -42.96 -68.84 -37.33
CA LYS A 93 -43.68 -69.89 -38.06
C LYS A 93 -45.10 -70.07 -37.52
N HIS A 94 -46.03 -70.40 -38.41
CA HIS A 94 -47.38 -70.81 -38.04
C HIS A 94 -48.00 -71.70 -39.12
N ASP A 95 -48.50 -72.88 -38.75
CA ASP A 95 -48.89 -73.95 -39.68
C ASP A 95 -49.95 -73.56 -40.72
N LYS A 96 -50.76 -72.51 -40.45
CA LYS A 96 -51.79 -71.99 -41.37
C LYS A 96 -51.48 -70.63 -42.00
N LEU A 97 -50.46 -69.92 -41.54
CA LEU A 97 -50.16 -68.53 -41.99
C LEU A 97 -48.79 -68.42 -42.70
N GLY A 98 -48.09 -69.55 -42.82
CA GLY A 98 -46.77 -69.64 -43.44
C GLY A 98 -45.65 -69.28 -42.47
N VAL A 99 -44.53 -68.80 -43.02
CA VAL A 99 -43.31 -68.52 -42.27
C VAL A 99 -42.74 -67.15 -42.64
N LEU A 100 -42.62 -66.28 -41.65
CA LEU A 100 -41.73 -65.11 -41.71
C LEU A 100 -40.30 -65.59 -41.44
N ARG A 101 -39.55 -65.87 -42.52
CA ARG A 101 -38.18 -66.40 -42.45
C ARG A 101 -37.18 -65.30 -42.11
N ALA A 102 -36.36 -65.54 -41.08
CA ALA A 102 -35.20 -64.75 -40.71
C ALA A 102 -35.43 -63.22 -40.73
N TYR A 103 -36.43 -62.74 -39.99
CA TYR A 103 -36.60 -61.31 -39.74
C TYR A 103 -35.38 -60.75 -39.01
N ALA A 104 -34.53 -60.04 -39.74
CA ALA A 104 -33.37 -59.36 -39.17
C ALA A 104 -33.83 -58.26 -38.21
N TYR A 105 -33.32 -58.30 -36.98
CA TYR A 105 -33.58 -57.23 -36.02
C TYR A 105 -32.95 -55.92 -36.55
N LYS A 106 -33.69 -54.82 -36.46
CA LYS A 106 -33.23 -53.51 -36.95
C LYS A 106 -32.00 -52.99 -36.21
N GLU A 107 -31.82 -53.44 -34.97
CA GLU A 107 -30.69 -53.14 -34.09
C GLU A 107 -30.22 -54.44 -33.42
N ARG A 108 -28.97 -54.47 -32.96
CA ARG A 108 -28.39 -55.66 -32.31
C ARG A 108 -29.07 -55.91 -30.96
N ILE A 109 -29.40 -57.17 -30.67
CA ILE A 109 -30.02 -57.55 -29.41
C ILE A 109 -29.01 -57.48 -28.25
N ASP A 110 -29.34 -56.68 -27.24
CA ASP A 110 -28.56 -56.50 -26.00
C ASP A 110 -29.02 -57.45 -24.90
N LYS A 111 -28.07 -57.92 -24.09
CA LYS A 111 -28.34 -58.81 -22.96
C LYS A 111 -29.15 -58.14 -21.85
N ALA A 112 -30.02 -58.92 -21.21
CA ALA A 112 -30.90 -58.47 -20.14
C ALA A 112 -31.76 -57.23 -20.52
N CYS A 113 -32.21 -57.14 -21.77
CA CYS A 113 -33.13 -56.13 -22.28
C CYS A 113 -34.42 -56.77 -22.82
N VAL A 114 -35.49 -55.99 -22.86
CA VAL A 114 -36.79 -56.40 -23.40
C VAL A 114 -37.07 -55.64 -24.69
N TYR A 115 -37.63 -56.34 -25.67
CA TYR A 115 -38.04 -55.82 -26.97
C TYR A 115 -39.48 -56.25 -27.26
N GLU A 116 -40.24 -55.41 -27.95
CA GLU A 116 -41.59 -55.68 -28.42
C GLU A 116 -41.55 -55.92 -29.94
N MET A 117 -42.20 -56.99 -30.39
CA MET A 117 -42.43 -57.31 -31.81
C MET A 117 -43.93 -57.49 -32.04
N VAL A 118 -44.58 -56.55 -32.72
CA VAL A 118 -46.01 -56.68 -33.05
C VAL A 118 -46.15 -57.28 -34.45
N LEU A 119 -46.91 -58.37 -34.57
CA LEU A 119 -47.19 -59.03 -35.85
C LEU A 119 -48.53 -58.58 -36.44
N THR A 120 -48.58 -58.51 -37.78
CA THR A 120 -49.83 -58.35 -38.54
C THR A 120 -50.03 -59.57 -39.44
N THR A 121 -51.28 -60.01 -39.55
CA THR A 121 -51.70 -61.22 -40.24
C THR A 121 -52.81 -60.95 -41.26
N GLY A 122 -52.84 -61.76 -42.32
CA GLY A 122 -53.80 -61.62 -43.43
C GLY A 122 -55.24 -61.94 -43.01
N LYS A 123 -56.05 -60.91 -42.80
CA LYS A 123 -57.41 -61.02 -42.24
C LYS A 123 -58.40 -61.70 -43.21
N VAL A 124 -58.96 -62.85 -42.81
CA VAL A 124 -60.20 -63.39 -43.39
C VAL A 124 -61.36 -63.03 -42.46
N ILE A 125 -62.39 -62.38 -43.02
CA ILE A 125 -63.62 -62.03 -42.31
C ILE A 125 -64.62 -63.18 -42.51
N THR A 126 -65.32 -63.60 -41.45
CA THR A 126 -66.57 -64.34 -41.60
C THR A 126 -67.53 -63.98 -40.46
N THR A 127 -68.79 -63.78 -40.82
CA THR A 127 -69.83 -63.13 -40.02
C THR A 127 -70.41 -64.06 -38.96
N VAL A 128 -70.59 -63.55 -37.74
CA VAL A 128 -71.56 -64.08 -36.77
C VAL A 128 -72.21 -62.88 -36.07
N GLU A 129 -73.53 -62.76 -36.15
CA GLU A 129 -74.29 -61.84 -35.30
C GLU A 129 -74.20 -62.29 -33.84
N ASN A 130 -73.82 -61.38 -32.96
CA ASN A 130 -74.21 -61.40 -31.55
C ASN A 130 -74.46 -59.96 -31.14
N ALA A 131 -75.49 -59.74 -30.33
CA ALA A 131 -75.88 -58.41 -29.92
C ALA A 131 -74.71 -57.68 -29.23
N LEU A 132 -74.50 -56.41 -29.58
CA LEU A 132 -73.69 -55.52 -28.76
C LEU A 132 -74.28 -55.52 -27.35
N THR A 133 -73.48 -55.90 -26.34
CA THR A 133 -73.82 -55.78 -24.91
C THR A 133 -72.81 -54.91 -24.16
N GLU A 134 -71.82 -54.37 -24.87
CA GLU A 134 -70.67 -53.63 -24.35
C GLU A 134 -70.34 -52.44 -25.26
N GLN A 135 -69.87 -51.34 -24.68
CA GLN A 135 -69.51 -50.10 -25.36
C GLN A 135 -68.42 -49.36 -24.58
N TRP A 136 -67.69 -48.45 -25.24
CA TRP A 136 -66.67 -47.61 -24.59
C TRP A 136 -67.28 -46.63 -23.58
N LEU A 137 -66.67 -46.59 -22.39
CA LEU A 137 -66.71 -45.47 -21.46
C LEU A 137 -65.36 -44.73 -21.51
N VAL A 138 -65.40 -43.42 -21.76
CA VAL A 138 -64.24 -42.52 -21.78
C VAL A 138 -64.45 -41.44 -20.73
N ILE A 139 -63.55 -41.33 -19.77
CA ILE A 139 -63.57 -40.26 -18.76
C ILE A 139 -62.30 -39.44 -18.91
N ARG A 140 -62.43 -38.14 -19.18
CA ARG A 140 -61.32 -37.17 -19.17
C ARG A 140 -61.42 -36.32 -17.91
N VAL A 141 -60.28 -36.06 -17.28
CA VAL A 141 -60.18 -35.35 -16.01
C VAL A 141 -59.13 -34.24 -16.06
N GLU A 142 -59.51 -33.09 -15.50
CA GLU A 142 -58.62 -31.97 -15.20
C GLU A 142 -58.73 -31.67 -13.69
N PRO A 143 -57.64 -31.67 -12.91
CA PRO A 143 -56.25 -31.88 -13.31
C PRO A 143 -55.97 -33.32 -13.79
N LYS A 144 -54.98 -33.50 -14.66
CA LYS A 144 -54.63 -34.81 -15.26
C LYS A 144 -54.20 -35.86 -14.24
N GLU A 145 -53.69 -35.42 -13.10
CA GLU A 145 -53.25 -36.27 -11.98
C GLU A 145 -54.43 -36.74 -11.09
N ALA A 146 -55.67 -36.41 -11.44
CA ALA A 146 -56.83 -36.86 -10.69
C ALA A 146 -57.02 -38.39 -10.78
N MET A 147 -57.20 -39.01 -9.61
CA MET A 147 -57.52 -40.43 -9.48
C MET A 147 -58.99 -40.67 -9.81
N VAL A 148 -59.24 -41.50 -10.82
CA VAL A 148 -60.57 -41.90 -11.29
C VAL A 148 -60.93 -43.25 -10.69
N TYR A 149 -62.15 -43.37 -10.17
CA TYR A 149 -62.72 -44.61 -9.68
C TYR A 149 -64.04 -44.87 -10.42
N ILE A 150 -64.29 -46.12 -10.82
CA ILE A 150 -65.54 -46.59 -11.43
C ILE A 150 -66.04 -47.76 -10.58
N ASP A 151 -67.25 -47.66 -10.00
CA ASP A 151 -67.76 -48.58 -8.98
C ASP A 151 -66.73 -48.86 -7.85
N ASP A 152 -66.12 -47.77 -7.36
CA ASP A 152 -65.03 -47.71 -6.38
C ASP A 152 -63.74 -48.50 -6.75
N VAL A 153 -63.66 -49.10 -7.94
CA VAL A 153 -62.43 -49.64 -8.52
C VAL A 153 -61.60 -48.50 -9.11
N TYR A 154 -60.34 -48.37 -8.67
CA TYR A 154 -59.41 -47.38 -9.23
C TYR A 154 -59.03 -47.74 -10.68
N GLU A 155 -59.20 -46.79 -11.60
CA GLU A 155 -58.81 -46.92 -12.99
C GLU A 155 -57.64 -45.97 -13.28
N ALA A 156 -56.54 -46.51 -13.82
CA ALA A 156 -55.36 -45.73 -14.14
C ALA A 156 -55.62 -44.82 -15.36
N ALA A 157 -55.67 -43.51 -15.12
CA ALA A 157 -55.75 -42.51 -16.19
C ALA A 157 -54.38 -42.34 -16.88
N THR A 158 -54.37 -42.30 -18.21
CA THR A 158 -53.19 -41.90 -19.00
C THR A 158 -53.43 -40.49 -19.52
N GLU A 159 -52.55 -39.53 -19.19
CA GLU A 159 -52.70 -38.11 -19.58
C GLU A 159 -54.05 -37.48 -19.18
N GLY A 160 -54.61 -37.91 -18.04
CA GLY A 160 -55.93 -37.49 -17.58
C GLY A 160 -57.09 -38.16 -18.33
N VAL A 161 -56.88 -39.29 -19.01
CA VAL A 161 -57.94 -40.03 -19.72
C VAL A 161 -57.99 -41.50 -19.28
N VAL A 162 -59.16 -41.96 -18.86
CA VAL A 162 -59.52 -43.37 -18.71
C VAL A 162 -60.36 -43.80 -19.91
N GLN A 163 -60.04 -44.94 -20.52
CA GLN A 163 -60.83 -45.54 -21.59
C GLN A 163 -61.03 -47.03 -21.28
N LYS A 164 -62.28 -47.49 -21.18
CA LYS A 164 -62.60 -48.87 -20.84
C LYS A 164 -63.84 -49.37 -21.59
N TYR A 165 -63.82 -50.61 -22.04
CA TYR A 165 -65.03 -51.29 -22.52
C TYR A 165 -65.86 -51.72 -21.31
N MET A 166 -67.12 -51.31 -21.27
CA MET A 166 -68.05 -51.56 -20.18
C MET A 166 -69.33 -52.19 -20.72
N LYS A 167 -70.01 -53.02 -19.93
CA LYS A 167 -71.32 -53.59 -20.28
C LYS A 167 -72.40 -52.51 -20.28
N PHE A 168 -73.53 -52.77 -20.90
CA PHE A 168 -74.66 -51.85 -20.78
C PHE A 168 -75.20 -51.85 -19.35
N GLY A 169 -75.39 -50.66 -18.79
CA GLY A 169 -75.76 -50.46 -17.39
C GLY A 169 -75.37 -49.09 -16.88
N GLN A 170 -75.74 -48.81 -15.62
CA GLN A 170 -75.25 -47.64 -14.90
C GLN A 170 -74.03 -48.01 -14.06
N TYR A 171 -73.03 -47.14 -14.09
CA TYR A 171 -71.81 -47.20 -13.32
C TYR A 171 -71.70 -45.94 -12.46
N SER A 172 -71.34 -46.10 -11.20
CA SER A 172 -70.93 -44.97 -10.37
C SER A 172 -69.51 -44.55 -10.73
N TYR A 173 -69.21 -43.26 -10.64
CA TYR A 173 -67.85 -42.75 -10.74
C TYR A 173 -67.54 -41.81 -9.58
N ARG A 174 -66.26 -41.77 -9.19
CA ARG A 174 -65.71 -40.84 -8.20
C ARG A 174 -64.33 -40.40 -8.65
N ILE A 175 -64.07 -39.09 -8.64
CA ILE A 175 -62.84 -38.49 -9.14
C ILE A 175 -62.27 -37.58 -8.06
N THR A 176 -61.00 -37.78 -7.72
CA THR A 176 -60.35 -37.14 -6.57
C THR A 176 -58.94 -36.65 -6.94
N ALA A 177 -58.57 -35.45 -6.51
CA ALA A 177 -57.19 -34.96 -6.62
C ALA A 177 -56.80 -34.16 -5.36
N PRO A 178 -55.53 -34.21 -4.90
CA PRO A 178 -55.06 -33.40 -3.78
C PRO A 178 -55.30 -31.92 -4.02
N LEU A 179 -55.89 -31.22 -3.04
CA LEU A 179 -56.29 -29.82 -3.10
C LEU A 179 -57.43 -29.49 -4.09
N TYR A 180 -58.20 -30.47 -4.58
CA TYR A 180 -59.41 -30.23 -5.36
C TYR A 180 -60.64 -30.86 -4.68
N ARG A 181 -61.83 -30.33 -4.97
CA ARG A 181 -63.08 -30.93 -4.50
C ARG A 181 -63.36 -32.21 -5.27
N THR A 182 -63.76 -33.26 -4.54
CA THR A 182 -64.16 -34.54 -5.13
C THR A 182 -65.43 -34.37 -5.97
N GLU A 183 -65.45 -34.97 -7.15
CA GLU A 183 -66.64 -35.06 -7.99
C GLU A 183 -67.07 -36.51 -8.10
N ALA A 184 -68.38 -36.78 -8.00
CA ALA A 184 -68.93 -38.12 -8.06
C ALA A 184 -70.34 -38.10 -8.65
N GLY A 185 -70.72 -39.18 -9.32
CA GLY A 185 -72.02 -39.31 -9.98
C GLY A 185 -72.20 -40.69 -10.59
N THR A 186 -73.11 -40.78 -11.57
CA THR A 186 -73.37 -42.02 -12.32
C THR A 186 -73.29 -41.74 -13.82
N VAL A 187 -72.80 -42.72 -14.58
CA VAL A 187 -72.77 -42.72 -16.04
C VAL A 187 -73.43 -43.98 -16.57
N GLU A 188 -74.22 -43.85 -17.64
CA GLU A 188 -74.95 -44.96 -18.24
C GLU A 188 -74.33 -45.31 -19.59
N VAL A 189 -73.99 -46.58 -19.78
CA VAL A 189 -73.38 -47.11 -21.01
C VAL A 189 -74.47 -47.81 -21.82
N LYS A 190 -74.61 -47.45 -23.10
CA LYS A 190 -75.70 -47.88 -24.00
C LYS A 190 -75.18 -48.34 -25.37
N ALA A 191 -76.06 -48.94 -26.15
CA ALA A 191 -75.73 -49.53 -27.46
C ALA A 191 -75.47 -48.52 -28.58
N ASP A 192 -76.05 -47.32 -28.47
CA ASP A 192 -76.14 -46.31 -29.52
C ASP A 192 -74.87 -45.48 -29.69
N GLN A 193 -74.19 -45.12 -28.59
CA GLN A 193 -72.95 -44.34 -28.62
C GLN A 193 -72.05 -44.61 -27.42
N LYS A 194 -70.74 -44.32 -27.58
CA LYS A 194 -69.78 -44.29 -26.46
C LYS A 194 -70.23 -43.30 -25.38
N ALA A 195 -70.11 -43.69 -24.12
CA ALA A 195 -70.33 -42.81 -22.99
C ALA A 195 -69.06 -41.98 -22.77
N GLU A 196 -69.16 -40.64 -22.85
CA GLU A 196 -68.03 -39.74 -22.60
C GLU A 196 -68.35 -38.78 -21.45
N LEU A 197 -67.39 -38.59 -20.54
CA LEU A 197 -67.42 -37.61 -19.46
C LEU A 197 -66.17 -36.73 -19.54
N ASP A 198 -66.35 -35.41 -19.59
CA ASP A 198 -65.27 -34.43 -19.49
C ASP A 198 -65.41 -33.65 -18.17
N ILE A 199 -64.65 -34.04 -17.14
CA ILE A 199 -64.81 -33.57 -15.77
C ILE A 199 -63.65 -32.66 -15.36
N ARG A 200 -63.97 -31.49 -14.81
CA ARG A 200 -62.98 -30.50 -14.35
C ARG A 200 -63.20 -30.22 -12.87
N LEU A 201 -62.38 -30.82 -12.02
CA LEU A 201 -62.50 -30.68 -10.58
C LEU A 201 -62.34 -29.20 -10.17
N LYS A 202 -63.19 -28.75 -9.24
CA LYS A 202 -63.10 -27.40 -8.69
C LYS A 202 -61.91 -27.31 -7.72
N PRO A 203 -61.01 -26.32 -7.86
CA PRO A 203 -59.94 -26.08 -6.90
C PRO A 203 -60.46 -25.92 -5.47
N ALA A 204 -59.69 -26.42 -4.51
CA ALA A 204 -59.87 -26.29 -3.06
C ALA A 204 -58.55 -25.80 -2.41
N PHE A 205 -57.89 -24.84 -3.08
CA PHE A 205 -56.67 -24.17 -2.63
C PHE A 205 -56.70 -22.68 -2.93
N GLY A 206 -56.04 -21.89 -2.10
CA GLY A 206 -55.70 -20.48 -2.34
C GLY A 206 -54.18 -20.26 -2.37
N TYR A 207 -53.80 -18.99 -2.39
CA TYR A 207 -52.41 -18.54 -2.33
C TYR A 207 -52.26 -17.42 -1.28
N LEU A 208 -51.05 -17.24 -0.78
CA LEU A 208 -50.67 -16.19 0.16
C LEU A 208 -49.50 -15.40 -0.42
N THR A 209 -49.57 -14.07 -0.41
CA THR A 209 -48.37 -13.23 -0.41
C THR A 209 -48.19 -12.58 0.95
N LEU A 210 -46.94 -12.44 1.38
CA LEU A 210 -46.61 -11.97 2.72
C LEU A 210 -45.44 -10.99 2.68
N THR A 211 -45.67 -9.81 3.25
CA THR A 211 -44.66 -8.78 3.50
C THR A 211 -44.53 -8.53 5.01
N SER A 212 -43.41 -7.94 5.43
CA SER A 212 -43.20 -7.55 6.82
C SER A 212 -42.74 -6.09 6.92
N GLN A 213 -43.20 -5.44 7.98
CA GLN A 213 -42.86 -4.08 8.38
C GLN A 213 -42.25 -4.10 9.80
N PRO A 214 -41.40 -3.14 10.18
CA PRO A 214 -40.83 -2.07 9.34
C PRO A 214 -39.73 -2.58 8.38
N GLU A 215 -39.34 -3.86 8.46
CA GLU A 215 -38.26 -4.42 7.64
C GLU A 215 -38.66 -5.72 6.95
N THR A 216 -38.19 -5.90 5.71
CA THR A 216 -38.25 -7.16 4.94
C THR A 216 -37.18 -8.16 5.39
N GLY A 217 -37.21 -9.39 4.89
CA GLY A 217 -36.28 -10.46 5.25
C GLY A 217 -36.57 -11.11 6.60
N ALA A 218 -37.83 -11.07 7.07
CA ALA A 218 -38.28 -11.83 8.23
C ALA A 218 -38.51 -13.30 7.83
N ARG A 219 -38.15 -14.25 8.70
CA ARG A 219 -38.46 -15.68 8.50
C ARG A 219 -39.97 -15.90 8.61
N VAL A 220 -40.50 -16.77 7.76
CA VAL A 220 -41.93 -17.04 7.60
C VAL A 220 -42.22 -18.49 7.94
N TRP A 221 -43.22 -18.71 8.80
CA TRP A 221 -43.83 -20.01 9.04
C TRP A 221 -45.29 -20.00 8.61
N VAL A 222 -45.73 -21.12 8.01
CA VAL A 222 -47.13 -21.42 7.68
C VAL A 222 -47.44 -22.76 8.34
N ASP A 223 -48.43 -22.78 9.24
CA ASP A 223 -48.82 -23.98 10.00
C ASP A 223 -47.63 -24.69 10.67
N GLU A 224 -46.80 -23.89 11.34
CA GLU A 224 -45.59 -24.31 12.07
C GLU A 224 -44.40 -24.77 11.20
N GLU A 225 -44.58 -24.98 9.89
CA GLU A 225 -43.51 -25.26 8.93
C GLU A 225 -42.82 -23.96 8.45
N GLU A 226 -41.48 -23.94 8.38
CA GLU A 226 -40.73 -22.78 7.87
C GLU A 226 -40.65 -22.79 6.35
N VAL A 227 -41.21 -21.77 5.70
CA VAL A 227 -41.40 -21.77 4.24
C VAL A 227 -40.53 -20.76 3.48
N GLY A 228 -39.88 -19.82 4.17
CA GLY A 228 -38.98 -18.86 3.53
C GLY A 228 -38.81 -17.53 4.27
N LEU A 229 -38.49 -16.47 3.51
CA LEU A 229 -38.28 -15.11 4.00
C LEU A 229 -39.24 -14.13 3.31
N THR A 230 -39.63 -13.04 3.98
CA THR A 230 -40.42 -11.95 3.38
C THR A 230 -39.58 -11.08 2.43
N PRO A 231 -40.13 -10.57 1.30
CA PRO A 231 -41.45 -10.87 0.74
C PRO A 231 -41.56 -12.31 0.26
N TYR A 232 -42.59 -13.01 0.73
CA TYR A 232 -42.85 -14.42 0.45
C TYR A 232 -44.10 -14.57 -0.43
N LYS A 233 -44.11 -15.59 -1.30
CA LYS A 233 -45.29 -16.02 -2.06
C LYS A 233 -45.41 -17.53 -1.95
N SER A 234 -46.57 -18.04 -1.55
CA SER A 234 -46.80 -19.47 -1.38
C SER A 234 -46.98 -20.21 -2.70
N GLY A 235 -46.78 -21.53 -2.66
CA GLY A 235 -47.43 -22.43 -3.60
C GLY A 235 -48.94 -22.54 -3.33
N ARG A 236 -49.57 -23.62 -3.82
CA ARG A 236 -50.98 -23.93 -3.53
C ARG A 236 -51.12 -24.33 -2.05
N LEU A 237 -51.86 -23.55 -1.27
CA LEU A 237 -52.22 -23.87 0.12
C LEU A 237 -53.70 -24.24 0.19
N LYS A 238 -54.08 -25.20 1.03
CA LYS A 238 -55.45 -25.72 1.15
C LYS A 238 -56.47 -24.59 1.42
N GLU A 239 -57.71 -24.71 0.96
CA GLU A 239 -58.75 -23.75 1.38
C GLU A 239 -59.05 -23.88 2.89
N GLY A 240 -59.17 -22.74 3.58
CA GLY A 240 -59.38 -22.68 5.02
C GLY A 240 -58.37 -21.83 5.78
N LYS A 241 -58.33 -22.01 7.11
CA LYS A 241 -57.50 -21.27 8.06
C LYS A 241 -56.05 -21.77 8.06
N HIS A 242 -55.11 -20.84 7.98
CA HIS A 242 -53.67 -21.05 8.07
C HIS A 242 -53.07 -20.12 9.13
N ARG A 243 -52.13 -20.62 9.92
CA ARG A 243 -51.43 -19.89 10.99
C ARG A 243 -50.12 -19.33 10.45
N ILE A 244 -50.04 -18.01 10.28
CA ILE A 244 -48.90 -17.32 9.68
C ILE A 244 -48.08 -16.64 10.75
N ARG A 245 -46.80 -17.02 10.89
CA ARG A 245 -45.87 -16.39 11.84
C ARG A 245 -44.70 -15.76 11.11
N VAL A 246 -44.32 -14.55 11.52
CA VAL A 246 -43.07 -13.90 11.09
C VAL A 246 -42.16 -13.62 12.27
N ALA A 247 -40.86 -13.78 12.08
CA ALA A 247 -39.86 -13.41 13.08
C ALA A 247 -38.59 -12.86 12.43
N LYS A 248 -38.02 -11.80 13.02
CA LYS A 248 -36.73 -11.24 12.63
C LYS A 248 -35.92 -10.88 13.86
N ASN A 249 -34.59 -10.99 13.79
CA ASN A 249 -33.71 -10.64 14.89
C ASN A 249 -33.89 -9.14 15.23
N PHE A 250 -33.90 -8.79 16.52
CA PHE A 250 -34.29 -7.48 17.07
C PHE A 250 -35.78 -7.12 16.95
N PHE A 251 -36.67 -8.01 16.51
CA PHE A 251 -38.11 -7.73 16.52
C PHE A 251 -38.86 -8.82 17.29
N HIS A 252 -39.95 -8.45 17.95
CA HIS A 252 -40.87 -9.42 18.56
C HIS A 252 -41.58 -10.18 17.44
N PRO A 253 -41.68 -11.52 17.52
CA PRO A 253 -42.37 -12.30 16.50
C PRO A 253 -43.85 -11.95 16.48
N VAL A 254 -44.45 -11.92 15.28
CA VAL A 254 -45.87 -11.64 15.08
C VAL A 254 -46.53 -12.83 14.43
N GLU A 255 -47.76 -13.10 14.85
CA GLU A 255 -48.54 -14.26 14.42
C GLU A 255 -49.98 -13.84 14.13
N GLN A 256 -50.52 -14.33 13.02
CA GLN A 256 -51.87 -14.04 12.57
C GLN A 256 -52.46 -15.23 11.83
N GLU A 257 -53.74 -15.51 12.07
CA GLU A 257 -54.50 -16.49 11.28
C GLU A 257 -55.04 -15.83 10.01
N VAL A 258 -54.90 -16.49 8.86
CA VAL A 258 -55.46 -16.08 7.56
C VAL A 258 -56.37 -17.18 7.05
N ASN A 259 -57.55 -16.83 6.55
CA ASN A 259 -58.46 -17.78 5.93
C ASN A 259 -58.41 -17.67 4.41
N LEU A 260 -57.73 -18.61 3.74
CA LEU A 260 -57.59 -18.66 2.29
C LEU A 260 -58.88 -19.19 1.64
N THR A 261 -59.32 -18.54 0.56
CA THR A 261 -60.47 -19.00 -0.24
C THR A 261 -60.01 -19.66 -1.53
N ALA A 262 -60.81 -20.60 -2.06
CA ALA A 262 -60.45 -21.32 -3.27
C ALA A 262 -60.26 -20.38 -4.48
N GLY A 263 -59.06 -20.37 -5.04
CA GLY A 263 -58.67 -19.54 -6.18
C GLY A 263 -58.29 -18.09 -5.86
N SER A 264 -58.42 -17.61 -4.61
CA SER A 264 -57.93 -16.27 -4.23
C SER A 264 -56.43 -16.27 -3.93
N THR A 265 -55.84 -15.08 -3.98
CA THR A 265 -54.55 -14.78 -3.37
C THR A 265 -54.80 -13.77 -2.26
N GLU A 266 -54.48 -14.12 -1.02
CA GLU A 266 -54.55 -13.19 0.11
C GLU A 266 -53.21 -12.46 0.26
N ASP A 267 -53.24 -11.14 0.33
CA ASP A 267 -52.07 -10.29 0.51
C ASP A 267 -51.96 -9.83 1.97
N LEU A 268 -50.99 -10.35 2.71
CA LEU A 268 -50.77 -10.04 4.13
C LEU A 268 -49.52 -9.16 4.34
N SER A 269 -49.63 -8.18 5.23
CA SER A 269 -48.50 -7.36 5.70
C SER A 269 -48.46 -7.34 7.22
N LEU A 270 -47.46 -7.99 7.81
CA LEU A 270 -47.31 -8.08 9.27
C LEU A 270 -46.29 -7.06 9.81
N THR A 271 -46.72 -6.22 10.75
CA THR A 271 -45.86 -5.22 11.41
C THR A 271 -45.30 -5.79 12.71
N MET A 272 -43.99 -6.06 12.74
CA MET A 272 -43.29 -6.58 13.92
C MET A 272 -42.89 -5.45 14.87
N PRO A 273 -43.29 -5.48 16.16
CA PRO A 273 -42.79 -4.53 17.16
C PRO A 273 -41.28 -4.66 17.36
N SER A 274 -40.58 -3.53 17.58
CA SER A 274 -39.15 -3.56 17.94
C SER A 274 -38.93 -4.31 19.26
N ALA A 275 -37.93 -5.20 19.29
CA ALA A 275 -37.40 -5.87 20.49
C ALA A 275 -35.96 -5.38 20.79
N TYR A 276 -35.72 -4.09 20.57
CA TYR A 276 -34.42 -3.45 20.75
C TYR A 276 -34.55 -2.02 21.25
N GLY A 277 -33.52 -1.56 21.94
CA GLY A 277 -33.29 -0.15 22.25
C GLY A 277 -31.84 0.25 21.95
N PHE A 278 -31.41 1.31 22.61
CA PHE A 278 -30.07 1.87 22.50
C PHE A 278 -29.51 2.19 23.89
N LEU A 279 -28.19 2.34 23.98
CA LEU A 279 -27.47 2.80 25.16
C LEU A 279 -26.63 4.02 24.79
N ALA A 280 -26.67 5.07 25.60
CA ALA A 280 -25.75 6.20 25.56
C ALA A 280 -24.94 6.24 26.86
N VAL A 281 -23.63 6.40 26.76
CA VAL A 281 -22.72 6.42 27.92
C VAL A 281 -21.84 7.67 27.85
N THR A 282 -21.90 8.51 28.87
CA THR A 282 -21.01 9.67 29.06
C THR A 282 -20.12 9.46 30.28
N SER A 283 -19.09 10.29 30.43
CA SER A 283 -18.29 10.32 31.65
C SER A 283 -17.87 11.74 31.99
N GLN A 284 -17.65 11.99 33.28
CA GLN A 284 -17.17 13.24 33.85
C GLN A 284 -16.16 12.94 34.97
N PRO A 285 -15.12 13.76 35.19
CA PRO A 285 -14.80 15.00 34.47
C PRO A 285 -14.07 14.79 33.13
N GLU A 286 -13.50 13.60 32.89
CA GLU A 286 -12.78 13.29 31.64
C GLU A 286 -13.70 12.58 30.64
N THR A 287 -13.52 12.86 29.35
CA THR A 287 -14.10 12.11 28.22
C THR A 287 -13.07 11.17 27.61
N GLY A 288 -13.49 10.28 26.70
CA GLY A 288 -12.62 9.26 26.11
C GLY A 288 -12.36 8.05 27.02
N ALA A 289 -13.16 7.87 28.08
CA ALA A 289 -13.09 6.70 28.95
C ALA A 289 -13.57 5.46 28.19
N ASP A 290 -12.89 4.33 28.34
CA ASP A 290 -13.25 3.07 27.70
C ASP A 290 -14.58 2.55 28.22
N VAL A 291 -15.49 2.18 27.31
CA VAL A 291 -16.82 1.63 27.63
C VAL A 291 -16.84 0.14 27.29
N TYR A 292 -17.29 -0.66 28.24
CA TYR A 292 -17.48 -2.10 28.13
C TYR A 292 -18.96 -2.44 28.37
N ILE A 293 -19.50 -3.37 27.59
CA ILE A 293 -20.83 -3.95 27.78
C ILE A 293 -20.63 -5.46 27.98
N ASP A 294 -21.11 -5.99 29.10
CA ASP A 294 -20.96 -7.39 29.51
C ASP A 294 -19.51 -7.91 29.43
N GLY A 295 -18.56 -7.02 29.78
CA GLY A 295 -17.11 -7.29 29.77
C GLY A 295 -16.43 -7.13 28.40
N VAL A 296 -17.17 -6.88 27.32
CA VAL A 296 -16.61 -6.62 25.98
C VAL A 296 -16.43 -5.13 25.76
N LYS A 297 -15.23 -4.68 25.37
CA LYS A 297 -14.97 -3.28 25.02
C LYS A 297 -15.73 -2.90 23.75
N VAL A 298 -16.62 -1.90 23.83
CA VAL A 298 -17.48 -1.46 22.72
C VAL A 298 -17.13 -0.09 22.15
N GLY A 299 -16.40 0.74 22.90
CA GLY A 299 -16.04 2.09 22.46
C GLY A 299 -15.43 2.95 23.57
N GLN A 300 -15.59 4.27 23.43
CA GLN A 300 -15.14 5.28 24.39
C GLN A 300 -16.20 6.37 24.57
N THR A 301 -16.23 7.02 25.73
CA THR A 301 -17.20 8.09 26.04
C THR A 301 -16.91 9.40 25.26
N PRO A 302 -17.93 10.14 24.80
CA PRO A 302 -19.35 9.78 24.78
C PRO A 302 -19.62 8.66 23.75
N TYR A 303 -20.15 7.55 24.23
CA TYR A 303 -20.47 6.38 23.44
C TYR A 303 -21.98 6.33 23.17
N LYS A 304 -22.37 5.90 21.98
CA LYS A 304 -23.74 5.51 21.66
C LYS A 304 -23.72 4.17 20.96
N SER A 305 -24.52 3.23 21.44
CA SER A 305 -24.64 1.90 20.83
C SER A 305 -25.44 1.96 19.53
N GLU A 306 -25.20 0.96 18.69
CA GLU A 306 -26.19 0.48 17.72
C GLU A 306 -27.36 -0.20 18.44
N ARG A 307 -28.23 -0.91 17.70
CA ARG A 307 -29.34 -1.66 18.29
C ARG A 307 -28.85 -2.72 19.28
N LEU A 308 -29.25 -2.59 20.54
CA LEU A 308 -29.09 -3.62 21.57
C LEU A 308 -30.44 -4.32 21.77
N LYS A 309 -30.47 -5.65 21.88
CA LYS A 309 -31.70 -6.38 22.24
C LYS A 309 -32.20 -5.86 23.58
N SER A 310 -33.51 -5.70 23.75
CA SER A 310 -34.04 -5.22 25.03
C SER A 310 -33.77 -6.24 26.14
N GLY A 311 -33.34 -5.76 27.30
CA GLY A 311 -32.79 -6.58 28.38
C GLY A 311 -31.84 -5.79 29.29
N GLU A 312 -31.28 -6.47 30.30
CA GLU A 312 -30.29 -5.89 31.21
C GLU A 312 -28.86 -6.11 30.72
N TYR A 313 -28.04 -5.07 30.81
CA TYR A 313 -26.64 -5.06 30.43
C TYR A 313 -25.77 -4.54 31.57
N ARG A 314 -24.59 -5.13 31.76
CA ARG A 314 -23.55 -4.60 32.66
C ARG A 314 -22.67 -3.64 31.89
N VAL A 315 -22.78 -2.35 32.21
CA VAL A 315 -21.97 -1.28 31.62
C VAL A 315 -20.83 -0.95 32.58
N GLN A 316 -19.59 -1.06 32.09
CA GLN A 316 -18.40 -0.65 32.84
C GLN A 316 -17.65 0.45 32.09
N VAL A 317 -17.27 1.51 32.79
CA VAL A 317 -16.55 2.66 32.25
C VAL A 317 -15.20 2.79 32.97
N VAL A 318 -14.12 2.77 32.19
CA VAL A 318 -12.74 2.70 32.69
C VAL A 318 -11.93 3.87 32.12
N CYS A 319 -11.34 4.68 32.99
CA CYS A 319 -10.46 5.78 32.60
C CYS A 319 -9.12 5.69 33.33
N SER A 320 -8.02 5.98 32.64
CA SER A 320 -6.68 5.88 33.21
C SER A 320 -6.51 6.82 34.39
N MET A 321 -5.97 6.30 35.50
CA MET A 321 -5.86 7.01 36.78
C MET A 321 -7.19 7.38 37.47
N TYR A 322 -8.33 6.83 37.06
CA TYR A 322 -9.61 6.93 37.79
C TYR A 322 -10.03 5.55 38.31
N GLN A 323 -10.97 5.53 39.25
CA GLN A 323 -11.64 4.30 39.65
C GLN A 323 -12.65 3.88 38.54
N PRO A 324 -12.76 2.57 38.22
CA PRO A 324 -13.75 2.11 37.25
C PRO A 324 -15.17 2.26 37.81
N VAL A 325 -16.10 2.67 36.96
CA VAL A 325 -17.53 2.76 37.29
C VAL A 325 -18.24 1.57 36.65
N GLU A 326 -19.04 0.84 37.41
CA GLU A 326 -19.84 -0.29 36.91
C GLU A 326 -21.32 -0.12 37.30
N GLN A 327 -22.22 -0.31 36.34
CA GLN A 327 -23.66 -0.11 36.51
C GLN A 327 -24.45 -1.16 35.70
N LEU A 328 -25.51 -1.72 36.29
CA LEU A 328 -26.51 -2.50 35.57
C LEU A 328 -27.55 -1.57 34.94
N VAL A 329 -27.89 -1.80 33.68
CA VAL A 329 -28.74 -0.91 32.88
C VAL A 329 -29.74 -1.71 32.06
N THR A 330 -31.02 -1.40 32.22
CA THR A 330 -32.08 -1.98 31.39
C THR A 330 -32.25 -1.16 30.10
N VAL A 331 -32.08 -1.80 28.95
CA VAL A 331 -32.42 -1.26 27.64
C VAL A 331 -33.82 -1.73 27.28
N SER A 332 -34.73 -0.78 27.01
CA SER A 332 -36.14 -1.04 26.70
C SER A 332 -36.47 -0.79 25.23
N ASP A 333 -37.55 -1.40 24.73
CA ASP A 333 -37.98 -1.32 23.33
C ASP A 333 -38.15 0.13 22.84
N ASN A 334 -37.46 0.47 21.75
CA ASN A 334 -37.37 1.80 21.13
C ASN A 334 -36.90 2.95 22.05
N GLN A 335 -36.35 2.66 23.23
CA GLN A 335 -35.79 3.68 24.15
C GLN A 335 -34.26 3.75 24.07
N THR A 336 -33.71 4.88 24.51
CA THR A 336 -32.26 5.02 24.76
C THR A 336 -32.03 5.08 26.27
N ALA A 337 -31.42 4.05 26.84
CA ALA A 337 -30.94 4.09 28.22
C ALA A 337 -29.67 4.95 28.31
N THR A 338 -29.45 5.61 29.45
CA THR A 338 -28.34 6.55 29.67
C THR A 338 -27.51 6.17 30.89
N VAL A 339 -26.19 6.22 30.75
CA VAL A 339 -25.22 6.07 31.85
C VAL A 339 -24.32 7.30 31.87
N ASP A 340 -24.34 8.03 32.97
CA ASP A 340 -23.46 9.19 33.18
C ASP A 340 -22.43 8.85 34.26
N ALA A 341 -21.26 8.36 33.83
CA ALA A 341 -20.25 7.83 34.73
C ALA A 341 -19.45 8.95 35.44
N GLY A 342 -19.73 9.14 36.73
CA GLY A 342 -18.94 10.01 37.61
C GLY A 342 -17.61 9.35 38.01
N LEU A 343 -16.54 9.67 37.30
CA LEU A 343 -15.21 9.12 37.50
C LEU A 343 -14.55 9.72 38.75
N SER A 344 -14.38 8.90 39.79
CA SER A 344 -13.61 9.29 40.97
C SER A 344 -12.11 9.18 40.70
N ALA A 345 -11.37 10.24 40.99
CA ALA A 345 -9.93 10.28 40.74
C ALA A 345 -9.19 9.22 41.57
N ASN A 346 -8.14 8.65 40.99
CA ASN A 346 -7.20 7.71 41.62
C ASN A 346 -5.74 8.15 41.39
N PHE A 347 -5.51 9.47 41.41
CA PHE A 347 -4.20 10.11 41.29
C PHE A 347 -4.04 11.27 42.29
N ALA A 348 -2.79 11.60 42.57
CA ALA A 348 -2.35 12.86 43.14
C ALA A 348 -1.86 13.81 42.05
N SER A 349 -2.07 15.12 42.21
CA SER A 349 -1.40 16.17 41.45
C SER A 349 -0.10 16.54 42.14
N VAL A 350 1.03 16.32 41.48
CA VAL A 350 2.35 16.38 42.10
C VAL A 350 3.26 17.35 41.36
N THR A 351 3.97 18.19 42.10
CA THR A 351 5.08 19.01 41.60
C THR A 351 6.36 18.63 42.34
N VAL A 352 7.42 18.30 41.60
CA VAL A 352 8.74 17.99 42.14
C VAL A 352 9.73 19.06 41.67
N THR A 353 10.52 19.61 42.58
CA THR A 353 11.59 20.60 42.30
C THR A 353 12.91 20.20 42.93
N THR A 354 14.03 20.46 42.23
CA THR A 354 15.40 20.20 42.66
C THR A 354 16.39 21.13 41.93
N ASP A 355 17.69 20.85 42.01
CA ASP A 355 18.76 21.52 41.26
C ASP A 355 18.46 21.55 39.74
N PRO A 356 18.55 22.72 39.05
CA PRO A 356 18.20 22.84 37.63
C PRO A 356 18.96 21.91 36.68
N GLU A 357 20.19 21.53 37.02
CA GLU A 357 21.03 20.65 36.20
C GLU A 357 20.83 19.16 36.51
N ALA A 358 20.20 18.84 37.65
CA ALA A 358 19.88 17.49 38.04
C ALA A 358 18.66 16.95 37.28
N GLU A 359 18.77 15.70 36.87
CA GLU A 359 17.70 14.95 36.25
C GLU A 359 16.67 14.53 37.28
N LEU A 360 15.40 14.80 37.01
CA LEU A 360 14.28 14.32 37.80
C LEU A 360 13.80 12.98 37.26
N TRP A 361 13.83 11.97 38.13
CA TRP A 361 13.35 10.62 37.85
C TRP A 361 12.19 10.30 38.80
N ILE A 362 11.11 9.73 38.27
CA ILE A 362 9.92 9.35 39.02
C ILE A 362 9.57 7.92 38.64
N ASN A 363 9.48 7.03 39.63
CA ASN A 363 9.28 5.58 39.45
C ASN A 363 10.26 4.97 38.42
N ASN A 364 11.53 5.41 38.47
CA ASN A 364 12.61 5.04 37.55
C ASN A 364 12.40 5.46 36.07
N GLU A 365 11.47 6.38 35.79
CA GLU A 365 11.30 7.03 34.49
C GLU A 365 11.82 8.48 34.55
N GLN A 366 12.63 8.91 33.59
CA GLN A 366 13.13 10.29 33.54
C GLN A 366 12.01 11.25 33.10
N LYS A 367 11.69 12.25 33.93
CA LYS A 367 10.61 13.21 33.70
C LYS A 367 11.08 14.60 33.26
N GLY A 368 12.38 14.89 33.38
CA GLY A 368 12.97 16.17 32.96
C GLY A 368 14.21 16.51 33.78
N LYS A 369 14.48 17.82 33.92
CA LYS A 369 15.51 18.38 34.81
C LYS A 369 14.94 19.52 35.65
N GLY A 370 15.42 19.68 36.89
CA GLY A 370 15.09 20.80 37.77
C GLY A 370 13.66 20.83 38.32
N LYS A 371 12.63 20.86 37.45
CA LYS A 371 11.21 20.89 37.86
C LYS A 371 10.35 19.99 36.98
N TRP A 372 9.41 19.29 37.60
CA TRP A 372 8.34 18.56 36.93
C TRP A 372 7.01 18.76 37.66
N SER A 373 5.90 18.81 36.91
CA SER A 373 4.54 18.84 37.44
C SER A 373 3.64 17.92 36.62
N GLY A 374 2.81 17.11 37.29
CA GLY A 374 1.87 16.21 36.61
C GLY A 374 1.02 15.37 37.55
N ARG A 375 0.17 14.51 36.99
CA ARG A 375 -0.63 13.53 37.75
C ARG A 375 0.19 12.24 37.97
N LEU A 376 0.12 11.66 39.16
CA LEU A 376 0.71 10.36 39.51
C LEU A 376 -0.35 9.50 40.20
N SER A 377 -0.44 8.22 39.84
CA SER A 377 -1.36 7.28 40.48
C SER A 377 -1.21 7.27 42.01
N ALA A 378 -2.32 7.10 42.72
CA ALA A 378 -2.30 6.91 44.16
C ALA A 378 -1.53 5.61 44.52
N GLY A 379 -0.84 5.61 45.65
CA GLY A 379 0.08 4.56 46.09
C GLY A 379 1.49 5.08 46.35
N VAL A 380 2.47 4.17 46.41
CA VAL A 380 3.87 4.52 46.68
C VAL A 380 4.57 4.98 45.40
N CYS A 381 5.15 6.17 45.46
CA CYS A 381 5.95 6.78 44.40
C CYS A 381 7.39 7.00 44.90
N VAL A 382 8.38 6.72 44.05
CA VAL A 382 9.79 7.04 44.32
C VAL A 382 10.21 8.18 43.40
N VAL A 383 10.67 9.29 43.99
CA VAL A 383 11.23 10.43 43.26
C VAL A 383 12.73 10.53 43.53
N GLU A 384 13.51 10.85 42.50
CA GLU A 384 14.97 10.95 42.59
C GLU A 384 15.50 12.15 41.82
N ALA A 385 16.53 12.79 42.38
CA ALA A 385 17.38 13.75 41.68
C ALA A 385 18.73 13.08 41.40
N ARG A 386 19.08 12.94 40.12
CA ARG A 386 20.31 12.28 39.65
C ARG A 386 21.20 13.29 38.92
N ARG A 387 22.52 13.21 39.14
CA ARG A 387 23.52 14.02 38.41
C ARG A 387 24.86 13.25 38.34
N PRO A 388 25.55 13.21 37.19
CA PRO A 388 26.84 12.51 37.05
C PRO A 388 27.86 12.99 38.10
N SER A 389 28.61 12.06 38.70
CA SER A 389 29.61 12.33 39.77
C SER A 389 29.05 12.95 41.06
N HIS A 390 27.73 12.86 41.29
CA HIS A 390 27.06 13.30 42.52
C HIS A 390 26.30 12.13 43.18
N ARG A 391 26.04 12.20 44.49
CA ARG A 391 25.14 11.29 45.20
C ARG A 391 23.70 11.56 44.77
N THR A 392 23.01 10.51 44.35
CA THR A 392 21.56 10.57 44.04
C THR A 392 20.77 10.85 45.31
N ILE A 393 19.91 11.88 45.27
CA ILE A 393 18.90 12.09 46.32
C ILE A 393 17.68 11.27 45.93
N ARG A 394 17.19 10.43 46.84
CA ARG A 394 16.00 9.56 46.66
C ARG A 394 15.01 9.83 47.78
N LYS A 395 13.73 9.95 47.45
CA LYS A 395 12.63 10.04 48.42
C LYS A 395 11.48 9.13 48.00
N SER A 396 11.02 8.27 48.89
CA SER A 396 9.78 7.52 48.73
C SER A 396 8.63 8.30 49.37
N LEU A 397 7.46 8.27 48.73
CA LEU A 397 6.31 9.08 49.06
C LEU A 397 5.04 8.25 48.89
N GLU A 398 4.13 8.33 49.85
CA GLU A 398 2.78 7.81 49.70
C GLU A 398 1.87 8.93 49.18
N LEU A 399 1.18 8.64 48.06
CA LEU A 399 0.27 9.54 47.37
C LEU A 399 -1.15 9.01 47.55
N GLN A 400 -2.06 9.85 48.04
CA GLN A 400 -3.48 9.54 48.16
C GLN A 400 -4.23 10.15 46.97
N ALA A 401 -5.36 9.55 46.60
CA ALA A 401 -6.21 10.08 45.54
C ALA A 401 -6.74 11.47 45.91
N GLY A 402 -6.64 12.43 44.98
CA GLY A 402 -7.03 13.83 45.20
C GLY A 402 -5.96 14.71 45.84
N ASP A 403 -4.83 14.16 46.30
CA ASP A 403 -3.72 14.95 46.86
C ASP A 403 -3.25 16.04 45.89
N THR A 404 -2.86 17.20 46.42
CA THR A 404 -2.00 18.16 45.71
C THR A 404 -0.73 18.36 46.52
N LYS A 405 0.40 17.81 46.03
CA LYS A 405 1.68 17.77 46.77
C LYS A 405 2.80 18.48 46.02
N ALA A 406 3.46 19.42 46.70
CA ALA A 406 4.72 20.01 46.26
C ALA A 406 5.88 19.35 47.03
N ILE A 407 6.89 18.86 46.31
CA ILE A 407 8.03 18.14 46.85
C ILE A 407 9.30 18.85 46.40
N VAL A 408 10.09 19.31 47.37
CA VAL A 408 11.46 19.74 47.11
C VAL A 408 12.40 18.57 47.39
N LEU A 409 13.26 18.24 46.44
CA LEU A 409 14.41 17.37 46.62
C LEU A 409 15.66 18.22 46.73
N GLU A 410 16.50 17.90 47.73
CA GLU A 410 17.82 18.50 47.88
C GLU A 410 18.66 18.32 46.60
N ALA A 411 19.61 19.23 46.39
CA ALA A 411 20.54 19.10 45.27
C ALA A 411 21.41 17.84 45.45
N PRO A 412 21.63 17.04 44.39
CA PRO A 412 22.61 15.95 44.42
C PRO A 412 23.97 16.43 44.94
N GLN A 413 24.56 15.72 45.89
CA GLN A 413 25.80 16.16 46.54
C GLN A 413 27.03 15.74 45.71
N PRO A 414 27.94 16.63 45.31
CA PRO A 414 29.10 16.28 44.51
C PRO A 414 30.06 15.35 45.26
N ILE A 415 30.55 14.32 44.58
CA ILE A 415 31.52 13.37 45.14
C ILE A 415 32.91 13.73 44.60
N TYR A 416 33.89 13.78 45.51
CA TYR A 416 35.25 14.21 45.18
C TYR A 416 36.30 13.12 45.48
N GLY A 417 37.33 13.08 44.64
CA GLY A 417 38.66 12.55 44.97
C GLY A 417 39.68 13.69 45.04
N ALA A 418 40.95 13.34 45.20
CA ALA A 418 42.06 14.28 45.20
C ALA A 418 43.10 13.93 44.12
N LEU A 419 43.83 14.93 43.62
CA LEU A 419 44.85 14.76 42.58
C LEU A 419 46.09 15.58 42.91
N ASN A 420 47.25 14.93 43.08
CA ASN A 420 48.56 15.57 43.20
C ASN A 420 49.24 15.59 41.82
N VAL A 421 49.47 16.77 41.25
CA VAL A 421 50.10 16.93 39.93
C VAL A 421 51.43 17.66 40.05
N SER A 422 52.50 17.04 39.57
CA SER A 422 53.84 17.61 39.53
C SER A 422 54.50 17.37 38.17
N SER A 423 55.46 18.22 37.79
CA SER A 423 56.20 18.06 36.53
C SER A 423 57.66 18.44 36.63
N VAL A 424 58.46 17.94 35.70
CA VAL A 424 59.85 18.31 35.49
C VAL A 424 59.99 18.89 34.08
N PRO A 425 60.39 20.17 33.91
CA PRO A 425 60.51 21.18 34.95
C PRO A 425 59.15 21.56 35.58
N ALA A 426 59.21 22.13 36.79
CA ALA A 426 58.05 22.63 37.52
C ALA A 426 57.48 23.93 36.90
N GLY A 427 56.33 24.38 37.40
CA GLY A 427 55.62 25.59 36.96
C GLY A 427 54.81 25.42 35.68
N ALA A 428 54.52 24.18 35.27
CA ALA A 428 53.70 23.88 34.10
C ALA A 428 52.20 24.05 34.43
N GLU A 429 51.44 24.67 33.54
CA GLU A 429 50.00 24.88 33.69
C GLU A 429 49.24 23.56 33.69
N ILE A 430 48.37 23.37 34.69
CA ILE A 430 47.49 22.21 34.84
C ILE A 430 46.10 22.58 34.32
N ARG A 431 45.60 21.80 33.36
CA ARG A 431 44.19 21.81 32.94
C ARG A 431 43.56 20.45 33.19
N ILE A 432 42.30 20.45 33.63
CA ILE A 432 41.47 19.24 33.72
C ILE A 432 40.19 19.53 32.96
N ASP A 433 39.87 18.68 31.99
CA ASP A 433 38.72 18.82 31.08
C ASP A 433 38.70 20.21 30.40
N GLY A 434 39.89 20.68 29.99
CA GLY A 434 40.11 21.98 29.36
C GLY A 434 40.14 23.20 30.30
N LYS A 435 39.65 23.08 31.55
CA LYS A 435 39.66 24.17 32.54
C LYS A 435 41.03 24.27 33.22
N LYS A 436 41.62 25.47 33.29
CA LYS A 436 42.85 25.75 34.06
C LYS A 436 42.60 25.68 35.57
N TRP A 437 43.49 25.00 36.30
CA TRP A 437 43.44 24.85 37.76
C TRP A 437 44.63 25.49 38.50
N GLY A 438 45.78 25.66 37.85
CA GLY A 438 46.97 26.24 38.46
C GLY A 438 48.24 25.81 37.73
N ASN A 439 49.37 25.76 38.44
CA ASN A 439 50.67 25.35 37.90
C ASN A 439 51.34 24.31 38.82
N THR A 440 52.12 23.39 38.26
CA THR A 440 52.82 22.32 39.00
C THR A 440 53.94 22.85 39.91
N PRO A 441 54.25 22.19 41.04
CA PRO A 441 53.47 21.13 41.68
C PRO A 441 52.22 21.69 42.40
N LEU A 442 51.09 20.98 42.31
CA LEU A 442 49.83 21.38 42.92
C LEU A 442 49.03 20.15 43.37
N VAL A 443 48.56 20.18 44.62
CA VAL A 443 47.57 19.24 45.15
C VAL A 443 46.19 19.85 45.01
N LEU A 444 45.30 19.14 44.31
CA LEU A 444 43.89 19.47 44.13
C LEU A 444 43.05 18.58 45.05
N PRO A 445 42.64 19.05 46.24
CA PRO A 445 41.97 18.20 47.23
C PRO A 445 40.49 17.91 46.92
N LYS A 446 39.93 18.52 45.87
CA LYS A 446 38.54 18.35 45.44
C LYS A 446 38.45 18.36 43.91
N VAL A 447 38.62 17.19 43.30
CA VAL A 447 38.32 16.93 41.88
C VAL A 447 37.12 16.00 41.81
N LEU A 448 36.14 16.27 40.95
CA LEU A 448 34.97 15.41 40.80
C LEU A 448 35.39 13.98 40.41
N ILE A 449 34.74 12.97 40.96
CA ILE A 449 35.03 11.57 40.60
C ILE A 449 34.63 11.26 39.15
N GLY A 450 35.21 10.19 38.60
CA GLY A 450 34.96 9.74 37.23
C GLY A 450 36.18 9.90 36.33
N GLU A 451 35.98 9.71 35.03
CA GLU A 451 37.02 9.95 34.03
C GLU A 451 37.21 11.45 33.79
N CYS A 452 38.45 11.93 33.87
CA CYS A 452 38.83 13.30 33.50
C CYS A 452 40.09 13.29 32.63
N ARG A 453 40.22 14.28 31.75
CA ARG A 453 41.39 14.48 30.89
C ARG A 453 42.31 15.54 31.51
N LEU A 454 43.44 15.10 32.06
CA LEU A 454 44.50 15.96 32.56
C LEU A 454 45.41 16.38 31.39
N GLU A 455 45.69 17.68 31.30
CA GLU A 455 46.68 18.27 30.40
C GLU A 455 47.66 19.11 31.23
N ILE A 456 48.96 18.92 31.01
CA ILE A 456 50.03 19.70 31.64
C ILE A 456 50.83 20.38 30.52
N LEU A 457 50.86 21.71 30.55
CA LEU A 457 51.40 22.55 29.47
C LEU A 457 52.50 23.46 30.00
N LYS A 458 53.63 23.56 29.30
CA LYS A 458 54.67 24.55 29.61
C LYS A 458 55.24 25.13 28.33
N GLU A 459 55.42 26.44 28.30
CA GLU A 459 56.06 27.12 27.18
C GLU A 459 57.46 26.54 26.93
N GLY A 460 57.73 26.13 25.68
CA GLY A 460 58.96 25.45 25.28
C GLY A 460 58.94 23.91 25.36
N TYR A 461 57.85 23.30 25.81
CA TYR A 461 57.76 21.85 26.06
C TYR A 461 56.53 21.19 25.43
N ASN A 462 56.68 19.94 25.00
CA ASN A 462 55.57 19.08 24.57
C ASN A 462 54.52 18.97 25.68
N SER A 463 53.23 19.03 25.32
CA SER A 463 52.15 18.90 26.28
C SER A 463 51.99 17.46 26.75
N TYR A 464 51.90 17.27 28.06
CA TYR A 464 51.62 15.96 28.65
C TYR A 464 50.11 15.81 28.82
N VAL A 465 49.52 14.80 28.19
CA VAL A 465 48.08 14.52 28.24
C VAL A 465 47.84 13.12 28.77
N ARG A 466 47.01 12.98 29.81
CA ARG A 466 46.65 11.68 30.39
C ARG A 466 45.18 11.66 30.81
N ASN A 467 44.45 10.64 30.38
CA ASN A 467 43.13 10.33 30.94
C ASN A 467 43.32 9.63 32.29
N LEU A 468 42.52 10.03 33.27
CA LEU A 468 42.61 9.58 34.66
C LEU A 468 41.22 9.29 35.21
N ARG A 469 41.11 8.25 36.03
CA ARG A 469 39.89 7.96 36.78
C ARG A 469 40.02 8.42 38.23
N ILE A 470 39.41 9.55 38.55
CA ILE A 470 39.34 10.07 39.92
C ILE A 470 38.38 9.20 40.73
N THR A 471 38.86 8.66 41.84
CA THR A 471 38.11 7.76 42.73
C THR A 471 37.81 8.48 44.06
N GLU A 472 36.63 8.22 44.63
CA GLU A 472 36.19 8.86 45.87
C GLU A 472 37.18 8.65 47.02
N GLY A 473 37.52 9.74 47.72
CA GLY A 473 38.42 9.71 48.88
C GLY A 473 39.88 9.33 48.61
N LYS A 474 40.23 8.95 47.37
CA LYS A 474 41.60 8.57 46.99
C LYS A 474 42.38 9.77 46.47
N LEU A 475 43.67 9.85 46.83
CA LEU A 475 44.65 10.71 46.19
C LEU A 475 45.25 9.97 45.00
N GLU A 476 45.03 10.46 43.78
CA GLU A 476 45.78 10.05 42.61
C GLU A 476 47.04 10.92 42.46
N GLU A 477 48.16 10.35 42.04
CA GLU A 477 49.40 11.08 41.81
C GLU A 477 49.84 11.05 40.35
N VAL A 478 50.27 12.20 39.84
CA VAL A 478 50.84 12.35 38.50
C VAL A 478 52.15 13.11 38.58
N LYS A 479 53.22 12.45 38.14
CA LYS A 479 54.50 13.06 37.77
C LYS A 479 54.61 13.05 36.25
N ALA A 480 54.82 14.23 35.66
CA ALA A 480 54.99 14.39 34.22
C ALA A 480 56.39 14.96 33.90
N GLU A 481 57.21 14.18 33.22
CA GLU A 481 58.46 14.68 32.64
C GLU A 481 58.13 15.31 31.29
N LEU A 482 58.40 16.60 31.15
CA LEU A 482 58.07 17.38 29.95
C LEU A 482 59.31 17.46 29.06
N GLU A 483 59.17 17.02 27.82
CA GLU A 483 60.26 17.10 26.83
C GLU A 483 60.29 18.48 26.17
N VAL A 484 61.49 19.05 26.03
CA VAL A 484 61.70 20.31 25.29
C VAL A 484 61.36 20.12 23.81
N PHE A 485 60.77 21.15 23.20
CA PHE A 485 60.55 21.20 21.75
C PHE A 485 61.87 21.07 20.96
N ARG A 486 62.18 19.86 20.47
CA ARG A 486 63.39 19.58 19.63
C ARG A 486 63.42 20.30 18.28
N PHE A 487 62.26 20.80 17.83
CA PHE A 487 62.07 21.54 16.59
C PHE A 487 61.05 22.66 16.82
N THR A 488 61.25 23.80 16.16
CA THR A 488 60.27 24.90 16.08
C THR A 488 59.04 24.49 15.26
N ALA A 489 57.93 25.23 15.41
CA ALA A 489 56.74 24.96 14.60
C ALA A 489 56.98 25.17 13.10
N ALA A 490 57.84 26.12 12.71
CA ALA A 490 58.23 26.35 11.32
C ALA A 490 59.01 25.16 10.74
N GLU A 491 59.97 24.60 11.48
CA GLU A 491 60.72 23.41 11.06
C GLU A 491 59.83 22.16 10.99
N LEU A 492 58.88 22.02 11.92
CA LEU A 492 57.90 20.92 11.90
C LEU A 492 56.96 21.04 10.70
N ASN A 493 56.46 22.23 10.39
CA ASN A 493 55.68 22.46 9.17
C ASN A 493 56.52 22.18 7.93
N ALA A 494 57.78 22.60 7.87
CA ALA A 494 58.66 22.32 6.73
C ALA A 494 58.95 20.81 6.54
N LYS A 495 59.13 20.07 7.63
CA LYS A 495 59.27 18.60 7.62
C LYS A 495 57.97 17.91 7.21
N GLY A 496 56.83 18.35 7.73
CA GLY A 496 55.52 17.85 7.35
C GLY A 496 55.20 18.12 5.88
N ASP A 497 55.49 19.32 5.38
CA ASP A 497 55.33 19.69 3.97
C ASP A 497 56.23 18.82 3.08
N SER A 498 57.46 18.54 3.51
CA SER A 498 58.41 17.66 2.80
C SER A 498 57.93 16.21 2.75
N ALA A 499 57.49 15.65 3.88
CA ALA A 499 56.92 14.29 3.95
C ALA A 499 55.63 14.18 3.12
N ALA A 500 54.76 15.20 3.14
CA ALA A 500 53.54 15.26 2.34
C ALA A 500 53.82 15.32 0.83
N LEU A 501 54.89 15.99 0.39
CA LEU A 501 55.35 15.99 -1.00
C LEU A 501 55.88 14.62 -1.45
N LEU A 502 56.47 13.85 -0.54
CA LEU A 502 56.91 12.46 -0.75
C LEU A 502 55.78 11.42 -0.60
N GLY A 503 54.55 11.85 -0.29
CA GLY A 503 53.40 10.97 -0.05
C GLY A 503 53.39 10.26 1.31
N GLN A 504 54.34 10.59 2.19
CA GLN A 504 54.51 10.03 3.54
C GLN A 504 53.56 10.72 4.54
N TYR A 505 52.26 10.62 4.29
CA TYR A 505 51.26 11.43 5.00
C TYR A 505 51.12 11.12 6.49
N GLU A 506 51.39 9.89 6.93
CA GLU A 506 51.37 9.52 8.36
C GLU A 506 52.47 10.27 9.11
N GLU A 507 53.68 10.30 8.57
CA GLU A 507 54.82 11.05 9.11
C GLU A 507 54.57 12.57 9.07
N ALA A 508 54.00 13.05 7.96
CA ALA A 508 53.56 14.45 7.84
C ALA A 508 52.54 14.83 8.93
N SER A 509 51.57 13.95 9.21
CA SER A 509 50.60 14.16 10.29
C SER A 509 51.27 14.24 11.66
N GLY A 510 52.32 13.43 11.89
CA GLY A 510 53.10 13.44 13.13
C GLY A 510 53.85 14.76 13.35
N PHE A 511 54.39 15.37 12.28
CA PHE A 511 55.02 16.68 12.36
C PHE A 511 54.02 17.83 12.50
N TYR A 512 52.93 17.84 11.72
CA TYR A 512 51.90 18.89 11.84
C TYR A 512 51.19 18.85 13.20
N LYS A 513 50.95 17.66 13.77
CA LYS A 513 50.40 17.53 15.13
C LYS A 513 51.31 18.18 16.18
N GLN A 514 52.62 18.00 16.08
CA GLN A 514 53.59 18.68 16.96
C GLN A 514 53.61 20.20 16.73
N ALA A 515 53.33 20.69 15.52
CA ALA A 515 53.14 22.11 15.26
C ALA A 515 51.85 22.64 15.93
N CYS A 516 50.72 21.90 15.84
CA CYS A 516 49.49 22.21 16.57
C CYS A 516 49.71 22.31 18.08
N GLU A 517 50.49 21.40 18.67
CA GLU A 517 50.85 21.41 20.10
C GLU A 517 51.64 22.66 20.53
N ARG A 518 52.28 23.35 19.59
CA ARG A 518 52.95 24.65 19.77
C ARG A 518 52.03 25.86 19.53
N GLY A 519 50.74 25.63 19.27
CA GLY A 519 49.76 26.68 18.96
C GLY A 519 49.82 27.21 17.52
N ASP A 520 50.60 26.58 16.63
CA ASP A 520 50.87 27.11 15.30
C ASP A 520 49.68 26.96 14.34
N GLY A 521 49.21 28.09 13.80
CA GLY A 521 48.05 28.15 12.92
C GLY A 521 48.21 27.36 11.61
N ARG A 522 49.43 27.32 11.04
CA ARG A 522 49.72 26.56 9.80
C ARG A 522 49.71 25.05 10.08
N GLY A 523 50.17 24.62 11.25
CA GLY A 523 50.05 23.25 11.74
C GLY A 523 48.59 22.83 11.86
N TYR A 524 47.76 23.67 12.49
CA TYR A 524 46.32 23.43 12.58
C TYR A 524 45.64 23.37 11.20
N TYR A 525 46.00 24.27 10.27
CA TYR A 525 45.51 24.26 8.89
C TYR A 525 45.90 22.97 8.16
N ASN A 526 47.19 22.58 8.24
CA ASN A 526 47.70 21.38 7.56
C ASN A 526 47.06 20.10 8.14
N MET A 527 46.89 19.98 9.46
CA MET A 527 46.13 18.87 10.06
C MET A 527 44.65 18.85 9.62
N ALA A 528 44.02 20.01 9.48
CA ALA A 528 42.65 20.08 8.98
C ALA A 528 42.53 19.59 7.53
N VAL A 529 43.52 19.87 6.69
CA VAL A 529 43.62 19.33 5.32
C VAL A 529 43.83 17.82 5.32
N LEU A 530 44.69 17.27 6.18
CA LEU A 530 44.89 15.82 6.27
C LEU A 530 43.61 15.08 6.72
N TYR A 531 42.90 15.58 7.73
CA TYR A 531 41.61 15.02 8.18
C TYR A 531 40.49 15.16 7.13
N LYS A 532 40.50 16.24 6.35
CA LYS A 532 39.55 16.46 5.24
C LYS A 532 39.78 15.46 4.11
N ASP A 533 41.03 15.25 3.74
CA ASP A 533 41.40 14.44 2.58
C ASP A 533 41.59 12.95 2.92
N GLY A 534 41.65 12.58 4.20
CA GLY A 534 41.90 11.21 4.65
C GLY A 534 43.33 10.73 4.40
N ARG A 535 44.31 11.65 4.47
CA ARG A 535 45.72 11.37 4.14
C ARG A 535 46.55 11.27 5.41
N GLY A 536 47.05 10.07 5.72
CA GLY A 536 47.88 9.82 6.92
C GLY A 536 47.12 9.85 8.25
N VAL A 537 45.83 10.17 8.20
CA VAL A 537 44.84 10.09 9.28
C VAL A 537 43.52 9.65 8.66
N GLU A 538 42.65 9.00 9.44
CA GLU A 538 41.31 8.62 8.98
C GLU A 538 40.50 9.88 8.56
N LYS A 539 39.80 9.81 7.43
CA LYS A 539 38.99 10.93 6.93
C LYS A 539 37.89 11.27 7.93
N ASN A 540 38.00 12.42 8.58
CA ASN A 540 37.08 12.83 9.64
C ASN A 540 36.72 14.31 9.49
N SER A 541 35.54 14.55 8.91
CA SER A 541 35.05 15.90 8.65
C SER A 541 34.88 16.74 9.92
N ILE A 542 34.49 16.13 11.04
CA ILE A 542 34.28 16.85 12.32
C ILE A 542 35.63 17.32 12.88
N GLN A 543 36.66 16.47 12.83
CA GLN A 543 38.01 16.87 13.23
C GLN A 543 38.56 17.96 12.30
N ALA A 544 38.42 17.81 10.98
CA ALA A 544 38.84 18.86 10.05
C ALA A 544 38.14 20.22 10.33
N VAL A 545 36.85 20.26 10.65
CA VAL A 545 36.16 21.49 11.10
C VAL A 545 36.82 22.08 12.35
N LEU A 546 37.09 21.25 13.37
CA LEU A 546 37.67 21.68 14.63
C LEU A 546 39.09 22.25 14.45
N PHE A 547 39.92 21.59 13.65
CA PHE A 547 41.28 22.03 13.35
C PHE A 547 41.30 23.30 12.49
N PHE A 548 40.43 23.44 11.49
CA PHE A 548 40.30 24.70 10.73
C PHE A 548 39.85 25.88 11.62
N LYS A 549 38.95 25.66 12.59
CA LYS A 549 38.57 26.71 13.56
C LYS A 549 39.76 27.16 14.40
N ARG A 550 40.52 26.21 14.96
CA ARG A 550 41.75 26.51 15.72
C ARG A 550 42.81 27.22 14.89
N ALA A 551 42.95 26.88 13.61
CA ALA A 551 43.85 27.57 12.70
C ALA A 551 43.47 29.06 12.52
N MET A 552 42.16 29.37 12.41
CA MET A 552 41.67 30.75 12.36
C MET A 552 41.85 31.50 13.68
N GLU A 553 41.58 30.85 14.81
CA GLU A 553 41.82 31.39 16.16
C GLU A 553 43.32 31.69 16.40
N ALA A 554 44.20 30.88 15.83
CA ALA A 554 45.65 31.08 15.82
C ALA A 554 46.16 32.04 14.71
N GLY A 555 45.26 32.70 13.97
CA GLY A 555 45.60 33.73 12.99
C GLY A 555 46.14 33.25 11.64
N ASP A 556 45.99 31.96 11.28
CA ASP A 556 46.47 31.45 9.99
C ASP A 556 45.71 32.08 8.81
N GLU A 557 46.44 32.76 7.93
CA GLU A 557 45.86 33.47 6.78
C GLU A 557 45.14 32.53 5.81
N LYS A 558 45.61 31.28 5.62
CA LYS A 558 44.97 30.33 4.71
C LYS A 558 43.66 29.80 5.29
N ALA A 559 43.59 29.58 6.59
CA ALA A 559 42.37 29.21 7.31
C ALA A 559 41.36 30.36 7.27
N LEU A 560 41.79 31.59 7.58
CA LEU A 560 40.94 32.78 7.55
C LEU A 560 40.37 33.06 6.14
N GLN A 561 41.18 32.93 5.09
CA GLN A 561 40.74 33.03 3.70
C GLN A 561 39.77 31.91 3.27
N ALA A 562 39.76 30.78 3.97
CA ALA A 562 38.93 29.62 3.66
C ALA A 562 37.61 29.56 4.47
N ASN A 563 37.47 30.35 5.54
CA ASN A 563 36.32 30.36 6.45
C ASN A 563 34.95 30.36 5.74
N GLY A 564 34.74 31.32 4.82
CA GLY A 564 33.49 31.47 4.07
C GLY A 564 33.28 30.47 2.93
N LYS A 565 34.20 29.52 2.72
CA LYS A 565 34.16 28.51 1.64
C LYS A 565 34.18 27.06 2.14
N LEU A 566 34.45 26.84 3.44
CA LEU A 566 34.70 25.50 3.97
C LEU A 566 33.50 24.82 4.65
N PHE A 567 32.52 25.56 5.16
CA PHE A 567 31.50 24.98 6.05
C PHE A 567 30.09 25.16 5.55
N GLN A 568 29.27 24.12 5.72
CA GLN A 568 27.84 24.16 5.46
C GLN A 568 27.07 23.59 6.66
N LYS A 569 25.99 24.27 7.06
CA LYS A 569 25.07 23.77 8.07
C LYS A 569 24.09 22.78 7.44
N GLY A 570 23.80 21.75 8.21
CA GLY A 570 22.89 20.65 7.95
C GLY A 570 23.33 19.65 6.89
N LYS A 571 22.67 18.49 6.88
CA LYS A 571 22.96 17.36 5.99
C LYS A 571 21.68 16.76 5.42
N TRP A 572 21.69 16.47 4.12
CA TRP A 572 20.69 15.60 3.49
C TRP A 572 21.04 14.12 3.69
N ARG A 573 20.03 13.34 4.06
CA ARG A 573 20.06 11.88 4.16
C ARG A 573 18.97 11.32 3.25
N LYS A 574 19.32 10.33 2.43
CA LYS A 574 18.31 9.58 1.68
C LYS A 574 17.66 8.54 2.58
N ARG A 575 16.35 8.47 2.53
CA ARG A 575 15.47 7.61 3.34
C ARG A 575 14.76 6.59 2.45
N ALA A 576 14.00 5.68 3.05
CA ALA A 576 13.25 4.66 2.33
C ALA A 576 12.36 5.29 1.24
N ALA A 577 12.47 4.74 0.04
CA ALA A 577 11.70 5.20 -1.10
C ALA A 577 10.20 4.99 -0.83
N PRO A 578 9.34 5.97 -1.19
CA PRO A 578 7.90 5.77 -1.13
C PRO A 578 7.51 4.65 -2.11
N PRO A 579 6.64 3.70 -1.72
CA PRO A 579 6.17 2.60 -2.57
C PRO A 579 5.15 3.08 -3.63
N PHE A 580 5.16 4.37 -3.96
CA PHE A 580 4.26 5.06 -4.87
C PHE A 580 4.97 6.30 -5.43
N SER A 581 4.62 6.68 -6.66
CA SER A 581 5.12 7.93 -7.26
C SER A 581 4.49 9.14 -6.57
N VAL A 582 5.31 9.92 -5.86
CA VAL A 582 4.91 11.17 -5.20
C VAL A 582 4.65 12.24 -6.26
N ARG A 583 3.52 12.95 -6.12
CA ARG A 583 3.06 13.96 -7.08
C ARG A 583 2.87 15.31 -6.37
N TYR A 584 3.50 16.36 -6.89
CA TYR A 584 3.36 17.75 -6.41
C TYR A 584 1.92 18.14 -6.16
N GLY A 585 1.65 18.95 -5.13
CA GLY A 585 0.30 19.46 -4.84
C GLY A 585 -0.65 18.42 -4.23
N GLY A 586 -0.08 17.34 -3.68
CA GLY A 586 -0.73 16.47 -2.69
C GLY A 586 -0.73 17.10 -1.28
N ILE A 587 -1.10 16.30 -0.29
CA ILE A 587 -1.09 16.69 1.15
C ILE A 587 0.10 16.09 1.88
N SER A 588 0.51 16.74 2.96
CA SER A 588 1.27 16.08 4.03
C SER A 588 0.82 16.50 5.42
N PHE A 589 0.86 15.57 6.37
CA PHE A 589 0.67 15.83 7.79
C PHE A 589 1.81 15.22 8.58
N ALA A 590 2.20 15.84 9.69
CA ALA A 590 3.21 15.30 10.59
C ALA A 590 2.65 15.21 12.01
N PHE A 591 2.76 14.04 12.64
CA PHE A 591 2.32 13.80 14.02
C PHE A 591 3.35 12.93 14.74
N GLY A 592 3.85 13.36 15.90
CA GLY A 592 4.82 12.58 16.67
C GLY A 592 6.08 12.25 15.85
N GLN A 593 6.27 10.98 15.50
CA GLN A 593 7.39 10.49 14.67
C GLN A 593 6.92 9.90 13.34
N LYS A 594 5.80 10.40 12.81
CA LYS A 594 5.11 9.87 11.63
C LYS A 594 4.69 10.98 10.68
N ILE A 595 4.84 10.73 9.38
CA ILE A 595 4.47 11.65 8.31
C ILE A 595 3.48 10.95 7.38
N TYR A 596 2.34 11.58 7.12
CA TYR A 596 1.28 11.05 6.28
C TYR A 596 1.25 11.82 4.97
N VAL A 597 1.24 11.13 3.83
CA VAL A 597 1.37 11.72 2.49
C VAL A 597 0.28 11.18 1.57
N GLY A 598 -0.39 12.06 0.82
CA GLY A 598 -1.44 11.72 -0.14
C GLY A 598 -1.29 12.47 -1.46
N GLY A 599 -1.53 11.81 -2.59
CA GLY A 599 -1.17 12.32 -3.93
C GLY A 599 -2.24 13.13 -4.68
N ARG A 600 -1.82 14.08 -5.52
CA ARG A 600 -2.67 15.00 -6.33
C ARG A 600 -3.62 14.35 -7.38
N TYR A 601 -3.50 13.05 -7.61
CA TYR A 601 -4.24 12.38 -8.68
C TYR A 601 -4.51 10.93 -8.28
N GLY A 602 -5.55 10.75 -7.49
CA GLY A 602 -5.95 9.48 -6.88
C GLY A 602 -6.38 9.68 -5.43
N THR A 603 -6.63 8.56 -4.74
CA THR A 603 -7.01 8.53 -3.32
C THR A 603 -5.99 7.76 -2.46
N ASP A 604 -4.80 7.47 -3.01
CA ASP A 604 -3.73 6.82 -2.27
C ASP A 604 -3.19 7.72 -1.15
N PHE A 605 -3.05 7.10 0.02
CA PHE A 605 -2.60 7.73 1.25
C PHE A 605 -1.70 6.76 2.01
N TRP A 606 -0.61 7.28 2.56
CA TRP A 606 0.48 6.48 3.11
C TRP A 606 1.05 7.16 4.36
N GLU A 607 1.54 6.34 5.28
CA GLU A 607 2.29 6.75 6.46
C GLU A 607 3.75 6.37 6.29
N TYR A 608 4.65 7.28 6.63
CA TYR A 608 6.09 7.09 6.76
C TYR A 608 6.46 7.24 8.25
N ASP A 609 6.98 6.17 8.82
CA ASP A 609 7.50 6.13 10.18
C ASP A 609 8.98 6.53 10.17
N THR A 610 9.32 7.63 10.86
CA THR A 610 10.65 8.24 10.78
C THR A 610 11.69 7.54 11.66
N GLU A 611 11.27 6.77 12.66
CA GLU A 611 12.17 5.95 13.48
C GLU A 611 12.52 4.65 12.76
N GLN A 612 11.52 3.99 12.18
CA GLN A 612 11.68 2.72 11.48
C GLN A 612 12.19 2.87 10.04
N ASP A 613 12.22 4.10 9.51
CA ASP A 613 12.55 4.42 8.11
C ASP A 613 11.69 3.58 7.14
N LYS A 614 10.36 3.59 7.36
CA LYS A 614 9.45 2.62 6.76
C LYS A 614 8.11 3.21 6.34
N TRP A 615 7.65 2.82 5.15
CA TRP A 615 6.34 3.16 4.61
C TRP A 615 5.27 2.10 4.91
N SER A 616 4.06 2.54 5.21
CA SER A 616 2.86 1.73 5.43
C SER A 616 1.66 2.33 4.69
N LYS A 617 0.83 1.50 4.03
CA LYS A 617 -0.38 1.97 3.35
C LYS A 617 -1.47 2.32 4.36
N LYS A 618 -2.27 3.35 4.06
CA LYS A 618 -3.38 3.82 4.89
C LYS A 618 -4.72 3.79 4.16
N GLY A 619 -5.80 4.04 4.90
CA GLY A 619 -7.13 4.26 4.37
C GLY A 619 -7.16 5.33 3.28
N LYS A 620 -8.00 5.13 2.25
CA LYS A 620 -8.07 6.04 1.09
C LYS A 620 -8.48 7.46 1.49
N LEU A 621 -7.97 8.45 0.77
CA LEU A 621 -8.49 9.82 0.85
C LEU A 621 -9.99 9.85 0.48
N PRO A 622 -10.84 10.64 1.16
CA PRO A 622 -12.27 10.73 0.90
C PRO A 622 -12.66 11.24 -0.50
N GLN A 623 -11.76 11.98 -1.15
CA GLN A 623 -11.90 12.43 -2.54
C GLN A 623 -10.54 12.49 -3.22
N GLU A 624 -10.54 12.57 -4.54
CA GLU A 624 -9.35 12.99 -5.29
C GLU A 624 -9.05 14.47 -5.01
N ILE A 625 -7.79 14.79 -4.78
CA ILE A 625 -7.34 16.11 -4.34
C ILE A 625 -6.52 16.83 -5.40
N TYR A 626 -6.83 18.10 -5.67
CA TYR A 626 -6.00 18.94 -6.53
C TYR A 626 -5.79 20.28 -5.83
N ALA A 627 -4.55 20.52 -5.38
CA ALA A 627 -4.19 21.67 -4.54
C ALA A 627 -5.25 21.93 -3.44
N PRO A 628 -5.44 20.97 -2.50
CA PRO A 628 -6.27 21.15 -1.33
C PRO A 628 -5.62 22.12 -0.35
N VAL A 629 -6.45 22.79 0.46
CA VAL A 629 -5.99 23.34 1.73
C VAL A 629 -5.84 22.17 2.70
N PHE A 630 -4.71 22.10 3.39
CA PHE A 630 -4.48 21.14 4.47
C PHE A 630 -3.67 21.77 5.60
N PHE A 631 -3.92 21.31 6.82
CA PHE A 631 -3.19 21.74 8.03
C PHE A 631 -3.40 20.74 9.18
N VAL A 632 -2.63 20.85 10.24
CA VAL A 632 -2.73 20.00 11.45
C VAL A 632 -3.22 20.85 12.62
N ILE A 633 -4.26 20.41 13.33
CA ILE A 633 -4.67 21.01 14.61
C ILE A 633 -4.59 19.93 15.69
N GLY A 634 -3.73 20.13 16.69
CA GLY A 634 -3.48 19.09 17.70
C GLY A 634 -2.91 17.82 17.06
N ASP A 635 -3.57 16.70 17.29
CA ASP A 635 -3.26 15.38 16.72
C ASP A 635 -4.13 15.01 15.50
N ARG A 636 -4.85 15.99 14.93
CA ARG A 636 -5.78 15.80 13.80
C ARG A 636 -5.30 16.48 12.52
N GLY A 637 -5.38 15.77 11.40
CA GLY A 637 -5.09 16.32 10.07
C GLY A 637 -6.37 16.85 9.45
N TYR A 638 -6.34 18.01 8.80
CA TYR A 638 -7.50 18.58 8.14
C TYR A 638 -7.24 18.79 6.65
N MET A 639 -8.24 18.54 5.82
CA MET A 639 -8.12 18.62 4.37
C MET A 639 -9.43 19.08 3.74
N GLY A 640 -9.36 19.99 2.77
CA GLY A 640 -10.51 20.31 1.91
C GLY A 640 -10.27 21.54 1.04
N ALA A 641 -11.36 22.24 0.71
CA ALA A 641 -11.34 23.46 -0.11
C ALA A 641 -10.48 23.32 -1.40
N ALA A 642 -10.58 22.17 -2.06
CA ALA A 642 -9.65 21.75 -3.12
C ALA A 642 -10.01 22.35 -4.48
N SER A 643 -9.01 22.87 -5.20
CA SER A 643 -9.19 23.82 -6.30
C SER A 643 -9.17 23.23 -7.72
N GLY A 644 -9.43 21.93 -7.84
CA GLY A 644 -9.37 21.18 -9.10
C GLY A 644 -10.53 21.38 -10.08
N TYR A 645 -10.55 20.55 -11.12
CA TYR A 645 -11.49 20.56 -12.25
C TYR A 645 -12.98 20.44 -11.85
N LYS A 646 -13.25 20.00 -10.63
CA LYS A 646 -14.56 20.02 -9.95
C LYS A 646 -14.38 20.53 -8.51
N GLY A 647 -13.91 21.76 -8.36
CA GLY A 647 -13.48 22.33 -7.07
C GLY A 647 -14.47 22.09 -5.92
N SER A 648 -13.96 21.60 -4.79
CA SER A 648 -14.77 20.93 -3.76
C SER A 648 -14.69 21.63 -2.40
N ARG A 649 -15.84 22.13 -1.93
CA ARG A 649 -16.03 22.72 -0.58
C ARG A 649 -16.03 21.69 0.54
N LYS A 650 -16.01 20.40 0.22
CA LYS A 650 -15.92 19.35 1.22
C LYS A 650 -14.65 19.52 2.06
N PHE A 651 -14.82 19.26 3.35
CA PHE A 651 -13.79 19.42 4.36
C PHE A 651 -13.83 18.19 5.27
N TRP A 652 -12.67 17.66 5.62
CA TRP A 652 -12.53 16.44 6.40
C TRP A 652 -11.45 16.57 7.45
N GLU A 653 -11.61 15.76 8.49
CA GLU A 653 -10.67 15.51 9.56
C GLU A 653 -10.15 14.08 9.44
N TYR A 654 -8.84 13.88 9.57
CA TYR A 654 -8.18 12.58 9.63
C TYR A 654 -7.78 12.27 11.08
N ASN A 655 -8.18 11.09 11.54
CA ASN A 655 -7.74 10.51 12.80
C ASN A 655 -6.63 9.47 12.53
N PRO A 656 -5.35 9.75 12.88
CA PRO A 656 -4.26 8.81 12.68
C PRO A 656 -4.32 7.57 13.60
N GLN A 657 -5.07 7.61 14.71
CA GLN A 657 -5.21 6.48 15.64
C GLN A 657 -6.18 5.41 15.10
N THR A 658 -7.24 5.82 14.41
CA THR A 658 -8.27 4.92 13.85
C THR A 658 -8.15 4.73 12.34
N ASP A 659 -7.16 5.38 11.71
CA ASP A 659 -6.96 5.46 10.25
C ASP A 659 -8.24 5.81 9.47
N SER A 660 -9.01 6.78 9.99
CA SER A 660 -10.33 7.13 9.46
C SER A 660 -10.46 8.61 9.15
N TRP A 661 -11.23 8.91 8.11
CA TRP A 661 -11.58 10.27 7.72
C TRP A 661 -13.04 10.58 8.05
N THR A 662 -13.27 11.65 8.80
CA THR A 662 -14.59 12.14 9.22
C THR A 662 -14.95 13.39 8.42
N ALA A 663 -16.17 13.45 7.87
CA ALA A 663 -16.66 14.65 7.21
C ALA A 663 -16.92 15.76 8.25
N LYS A 664 -16.42 16.95 7.97
CA LYS A 664 -16.59 18.17 8.77
C LYS A 664 -17.47 19.17 8.02
N ARG A 665 -17.84 20.29 8.64
CA ARG A 665 -18.65 21.31 7.97
C ARG A 665 -17.92 21.87 6.75
N ASP A 666 -18.55 21.74 5.58
CA ASP A 666 -18.06 22.26 4.30
C ASP A 666 -17.55 23.71 4.41
N PHE A 667 -16.44 24.00 3.73
CA PHE A 667 -15.86 25.33 3.66
C PHE A 667 -16.85 26.29 2.99
N LYS A 668 -17.29 27.31 3.74
CA LYS A 668 -18.29 28.30 3.27
C LYS A 668 -17.75 29.24 2.19
N GLY A 669 -16.43 29.40 2.12
CA GLY A 669 -15.77 30.34 1.21
C GLY A 669 -15.72 29.91 -0.26
N ASN A 670 -15.11 30.74 -1.10
CA ASN A 670 -14.83 30.45 -2.50
C ASN A 670 -13.48 29.77 -2.65
N ILE A 671 -13.43 28.80 -3.57
CA ILE A 671 -12.22 28.03 -3.83
C ILE A 671 -11.55 28.55 -5.10
N SER A 672 -10.24 28.66 -5.05
CA SER A 672 -9.39 29.01 -6.18
C SER A 672 -8.02 28.35 -6.04
N TYR A 673 -7.23 28.33 -7.11
CA TYR A 673 -5.85 27.84 -7.09
C TYR A 673 -4.93 28.61 -6.10
N ASN A 674 -5.35 29.79 -5.65
CA ASN A 674 -4.65 30.62 -4.68
C ASN A 674 -5.32 30.60 -3.29
N THR A 675 -6.23 29.64 -3.03
CA THR A 675 -6.77 29.43 -1.69
C THR A 675 -5.71 28.68 -0.87
N TYR A 676 -5.36 29.23 0.29
CA TYR A 676 -4.31 28.70 1.16
C TYR A 676 -4.83 28.64 2.60
N GLY A 677 -4.19 27.83 3.44
CA GLY A 677 -4.51 27.79 4.86
C GLY A 677 -3.44 27.12 5.70
N PHE A 678 -3.53 27.34 7.00
CA PHE A 678 -2.61 26.85 8.02
C PHE A 678 -3.34 26.78 9.37
N ALA A 679 -2.71 26.22 10.40
CA ALA A 679 -3.29 26.15 11.74
C ALA A 679 -2.53 27.02 12.74
N TYR A 680 -3.23 27.73 13.61
CA TYR A 680 -2.62 28.59 14.63
C TYR A 680 -3.45 28.53 15.92
N GLN A 681 -2.77 28.37 17.06
CA GLN A 681 -3.37 28.32 18.40
C GLN A 681 -4.66 27.45 18.52
N GLY A 682 -4.65 26.27 17.90
CA GLY A 682 -5.77 25.32 17.97
C GLY A 682 -6.93 25.60 17.01
N LYS A 683 -6.75 26.49 16.02
CA LYS A 683 -7.74 26.83 14.99
C LYS A 683 -7.16 26.75 13.58
N GLY A 684 -8.01 26.51 12.59
CA GLY A 684 -7.65 26.55 11.17
C GLY A 684 -7.91 27.93 10.58
N TYR A 685 -7.04 28.41 9.68
CA TYR A 685 -7.21 29.68 8.98
C TYR A 685 -7.11 29.49 7.47
N VAL A 686 -7.99 30.15 6.70
CA VAL A 686 -8.06 30.03 5.24
C VAL A 686 -8.26 31.38 4.57
N GLY A 687 -7.39 31.72 3.61
CA GLY A 687 -7.43 32.97 2.85
C GLY A 687 -8.00 32.81 1.44
N GLU A 688 -8.92 33.70 1.06
CA GLU A 688 -9.50 33.80 -0.29
C GLU A 688 -8.96 35.01 -1.07
N ARG A 689 -7.77 34.88 -1.67
CA ARG A 689 -7.16 36.03 -2.37
C ARG A 689 -8.00 36.62 -3.51
N LYS A 690 -8.79 35.82 -4.25
CA LYS A 690 -9.64 36.31 -5.36
C LYS A 690 -10.87 37.12 -4.90
N LYS A 691 -11.34 36.91 -3.68
CA LYS A 691 -12.56 37.52 -3.13
C LYS A 691 -12.30 38.37 -1.90
N ASN A 692 -11.05 38.43 -1.48
CA ASN A 692 -10.55 39.21 -0.35
C ASN A 692 -11.29 38.86 0.96
N LYS A 693 -11.35 37.57 1.31
CA LYS A 693 -11.98 37.07 2.56
C LYS A 693 -11.02 36.23 3.39
N TRP A 694 -11.05 36.42 4.70
CA TRP A 694 -10.32 35.66 5.71
C TRP A 694 -11.28 34.81 6.52
N TRP A 695 -10.98 33.52 6.70
CA TRP A 695 -11.82 32.57 7.42
C TRP A 695 -11.09 31.90 8.57
N GLU A 696 -11.80 31.71 9.68
CA GLU A 696 -11.38 30.93 10.84
C GLU A 696 -12.28 29.68 10.95
N TYR A 697 -11.66 28.54 11.19
CA TYR A 697 -12.30 27.26 11.50
C TYR A 697 -12.03 26.88 12.97
N ASP A 698 -13.10 26.65 13.71
CA ASP A 698 -13.02 26.13 15.08
C ASP A 698 -13.41 24.64 15.10
N PRO A 699 -12.46 23.72 15.35
CA PRO A 699 -12.73 22.29 15.34
C PRO A 699 -13.65 21.83 16.49
N ARG A 700 -13.73 22.60 17.59
CA ARG A 700 -14.56 22.25 18.76
C ARG A 700 -16.04 22.42 18.49
N THR A 701 -16.40 23.33 17.59
CA THR A 701 -17.79 23.66 17.23
C THR A 701 -18.16 23.28 15.80
N ASP A 702 -17.18 22.83 15.01
CA ASP A 702 -17.28 22.55 13.57
C ASP A 702 -17.85 23.74 12.79
N GLN A 703 -17.36 24.95 13.11
CA GLN A 703 -17.83 26.21 12.53
C GLN A 703 -16.77 26.92 11.70
N TRP A 704 -17.22 27.46 10.56
CA TRP A 704 -16.50 28.46 9.77
C TRP A 704 -17.07 29.85 10.03
N THR A 705 -16.18 30.78 10.39
CA THR A 705 -16.45 32.20 10.69
C THR A 705 -15.65 33.08 9.74
N GLU A 706 -16.30 34.05 9.09
CA GLU A 706 -15.61 35.07 8.31
C GLU A 706 -15.04 36.15 9.24
N LYS A 707 -13.76 36.49 9.08
CA LYS A 707 -12.99 37.34 10.01
C LYS A 707 -12.65 38.72 9.45
N GLY A 708 -12.72 38.91 8.13
CA GLY A 708 -12.37 40.16 7.48
C GLY A 708 -11.76 39.97 6.09
N ALA A 709 -10.93 40.92 5.67
CA ALA A 709 -10.22 40.89 4.39
C ALA A 709 -9.04 39.90 4.41
N ASP A 710 -8.74 39.29 3.27
CA ASP A 710 -7.53 38.46 3.13
C ASP A 710 -6.27 39.36 3.19
N PRO A 711 -5.24 39.04 3.97
CA PRO A 711 -4.03 39.87 4.07
C PRO A 711 -3.16 39.90 2.79
N GLY A 712 -3.64 39.31 1.68
CA GLY A 712 -3.03 39.28 0.36
C GLY A 712 -2.15 38.06 0.10
N GLY A 713 -2.24 37.03 0.94
CA GLY A 713 -1.37 35.86 0.92
C GLY A 713 -1.54 34.99 -0.33
N TYR A 714 -0.44 34.37 -0.75
CA TYR A 714 -0.46 33.31 -1.77
C TYR A 714 -0.37 31.93 -1.13
N HIS A 715 0.49 31.78 -0.12
CA HIS A 715 0.53 30.65 0.82
C HIS A 715 0.71 31.22 2.23
N GLY A 716 0.32 30.44 3.23
CA GLY A 716 0.64 30.66 4.63
C GLY A 716 1.06 29.36 5.29
N PHE A 717 1.84 29.48 6.35
CA PHE A 717 2.43 28.38 7.10
C PHE A 717 2.73 28.85 8.52
N SER A 718 2.74 27.93 9.46
CA SER A 718 2.79 28.26 10.89
C SER A 718 3.46 27.15 11.67
N ASN A 719 4.07 27.52 12.78
CA ASN A 719 4.36 26.59 13.87
C ASN A 719 3.36 26.84 15.01
N ALA A 720 3.58 26.24 16.18
CA ALA A 720 2.66 26.36 17.31
C ALA A 720 2.49 27.81 17.83
N GLU A 721 3.49 28.67 17.64
CA GLU A 721 3.58 30.00 18.25
C GLU A 721 3.42 31.15 17.26
N LYS A 722 3.73 30.93 15.98
CA LYS A 722 3.81 31.97 14.95
C LYS A 722 3.22 31.53 13.62
N ALA A 723 2.56 32.46 12.94
CA ALA A 723 2.09 32.29 11.57
C ALA A 723 2.81 33.24 10.62
N TYR A 724 2.91 32.83 9.37
CA TYR A 724 3.60 33.54 8.31
C TYR A 724 2.82 33.44 7.01
N ILE A 725 2.93 34.48 6.18
CA ILE A 725 2.35 34.53 4.83
C ILE A 725 3.36 35.05 3.81
N LEU A 726 3.27 34.52 2.59
CA LEU A 726 3.96 35.06 1.43
C LEU A 726 3.03 35.98 0.64
N VAL A 727 3.38 37.27 0.55
CA VAL A 727 2.64 38.29 -0.21
C VAL A 727 3.58 38.88 -1.26
N ASN A 728 3.24 38.73 -2.54
CA ASN A 728 4.03 39.25 -3.66
C ASN A 728 5.53 38.88 -3.62
N LYS A 729 5.84 37.62 -3.24
CA LYS A 729 7.19 37.05 -3.02
C LYS A 729 7.91 37.48 -1.72
N ASN A 730 7.36 38.44 -0.97
CA ASN A 730 7.94 38.88 0.30
C ASN A 730 7.30 38.12 1.47
N LEU A 731 8.10 37.86 2.50
CA LEU A 731 7.70 37.12 3.70
C LEU A 731 7.21 38.08 4.79
N TYR A 732 6.08 37.75 5.41
CA TYR A 732 5.53 38.49 6.54
C TYR A 732 5.21 37.54 7.69
N GLU A 733 5.54 37.95 8.90
CA GLU A 733 4.99 37.40 10.15
C GLU A 733 3.54 37.95 10.26
N LEU A 734 2.58 37.07 10.52
CA LEU A 734 1.14 37.38 10.56
C LEU A 734 0.57 37.02 11.93
N ASP A 735 -0.21 37.92 12.52
CA ASP A 735 -1.18 37.57 13.55
C ASP A 735 -2.50 37.17 12.86
N PRO A 736 -2.92 35.89 12.90
CA PRO A 736 -4.14 35.42 12.22
C PRO A 736 -5.44 35.95 12.84
N VAL A 737 -5.38 36.43 14.09
CA VAL A 737 -6.53 36.91 14.87
C VAL A 737 -6.79 38.38 14.59
N THR A 738 -5.74 39.22 14.61
CA THR A 738 -5.86 40.66 14.32
C THR A 738 -5.63 41.02 12.84
N MET A 739 -5.15 40.07 12.02
CA MET A 739 -4.76 40.25 10.62
C MET A 739 -3.60 41.25 10.41
N GLN A 740 -2.90 41.65 11.48
CA GLN A 740 -1.72 42.50 11.37
C GLN A 740 -0.52 41.69 10.85
N LYS A 741 0.27 42.32 9.97
CA LYS A 741 1.44 41.69 9.36
C LYS A 741 2.69 42.55 9.52
N THR A 742 3.80 41.92 9.86
CA THR A 742 5.11 42.56 10.04
C THR A 742 6.08 42.02 8.99
N ALA A 743 6.80 42.92 8.31
CA ALA A 743 7.77 42.52 7.30
C ALA A 743 8.94 41.75 7.93
N VAL A 744 9.36 40.68 7.26
CA VAL A 744 10.53 39.87 7.61
C VAL A 744 11.68 40.26 6.67
N PRO A 745 12.97 40.19 7.07
CA PRO A 745 14.08 40.58 6.19
C PRO A 745 14.02 39.90 4.83
N ASP A 746 14.23 40.69 3.77
CA ASP A 746 14.12 40.23 2.39
C ASP A 746 15.07 39.08 2.08
N TYR A 747 14.60 38.15 1.25
CA TYR A 747 15.39 37.02 0.78
C TYR A 747 16.46 37.49 -0.22
N PRO A 748 17.76 37.16 -0.05
CA PRO A 748 18.85 37.68 -0.89
C PRO A 748 18.90 37.16 -2.34
N GLY A 749 17.96 36.31 -2.77
CA GLY A 749 17.92 35.74 -4.13
C GLY A 749 16.69 36.15 -4.95
N ALA A 750 16.77 35.97 -6.28
CA ALA A 750 15.87 36.65 -7.20
C ALA A 750 14.36 36.29 -7.12
N THR A 751 13.96 35.08 -6.68
CA THR A 751 12.54 34.72 -6.43
C THR A 751 12.41 33.42 -5.60
N LEU A 752 11.59 33.44 -4.54
CA LEU A 752 11.10 32.24 -3.85
C LEU A 752 10.00 31.54 -4.67
N HIS A 753 10.06 30.21 -4.81
CA HIS A 753 9.07 29.40 -5.56
C HIS A 753 8.65 28.17 -4.73
N PHE A 754 7.37 28.14 -4.33
CA PHE A 754 6.71 27.12 -3.48
C PHE A 754 7.23 25.69 -3.68
N VAL A 755 7.48 24.92 -2.62
CA VAL A 755 6.71 24.72 -1.37
C VAL A 755 7.44 25.29 -0.14
N GLY A 756 6.69 25.64 0.92
CA GLY A 756 7.29 26.01 2.21
C GLY A 756 6.58 25.38 3.41
N CYS A 757 7.37 24.97 4.40
CA CYS A 757 6.89 24.39 5.66
C CYS A 757 7.62 25.01 6.86
N ALA A 758 6.92 25.15 7.97
CA ALA A 758 7.48 25.64 9.22
C ALA A 758 7.90 24.48 10.13
N THR A 759 8.95 24.72 10.90
CA THR A 759 9.39 23.92 12.05
C THR A 759 9.41 24.83 13.28
N THR A 760 9.87 24.34 14.42
CA THR A 760 10.08 25.14 15.62
C THR A 760 11.11 26.25 15.40
N GLN A 761 12.27 25.95 14.80
CA GLN A 761 13.35 26.92 14.60
C GLN A 761 13.44 27.54 13.20
N TYR A 762 12.95 26.84 12.16
CA TYR A 762 13.17 27.23 10.76
C TYR A 762 11.89 27.27 9.93
N LEU A 763 11.83 28.24 9.01
CA LEU A 763 10.94 28.19 7.85
C LEU A 763 11.74 27.69 6.66
N TYR A 764 11.30 26.59 6.04
CA TYR A 764 11.96 26.05 4.86
C TYR A 764 11.18 26.44 3.60
N PHE A 765 11.92 26.72 2.53
CA PHE A 765 11.39 27.10 1.22
C PHE A 765 12.19 26.41 0.11
N SER A 766 11.55 25.95 -0.96
CA SER A 766 12.24 25.76 -2.24
C SER A 766 12.33 27.09 -3.01
N GLY A 767 13.24 27.15 -3.99
CA GLY A 767 13.31 28.29 -4.90
C GLY A 767 14.23 28.07 -6.10
N HIS A 768 14.19 29.02 -7.04
CA HIS A 768 15.03 29.03 -8.23
C HIS A 768 15.98 30.23 -8.23
N ILE A 769 17.25 29.97 -8.50
CA ILE A 769 18.16 30.97 -9.05
C ILE A 769 18.17 30.78 -10.57
N THR A 770 18.10 31.87 -11.32
CA THR A 770 18.12 31.86 -12.78
C THR A 770 19.35 31.11 -13.33
N GLY A 771 19.13 29.97 -13.97
CA GLY A 771 20.15 29.24 -14.74
C GLY A 771 20.89 28.09 -14.04
N LYS A 772 20.59 27.74 -12.78
CA LYS A 772 21.16 26.56 -12.10
C LYS A 772 20.13 25.79 -11.26
N ASN A 773 20.55 24.63 -10.74
CA ASN A 773 19.72 23.60 -10.10
C ASN A 773 18.91 24.08 -8.87
N ARG A 774 17.92 23.27 -8.50
CA ARG A 774 16.97 23.52 -7.41
C ARG A 774 17.71 23.65 -6.08
N SER A 775 17.41 24.68 -5.29
CA SER A 775 17.96 24.86 -3.95
C SER A 775 16.84 25.02 -2.94
N PHE A 776 17.08 24.50 -1.73
CA PHE A 776 16.27 24.81 -0.56
C PHE A 776 16.91 25.94 0.25
N TYR A 777 16.08 26.68 0.97
CA TYR A 777 16.45 27.81 1.80
C TYR A 777 15.80 27.65 3.17
N GLY A 778 16.55 27.97 4.21
CA GLY A 778 16.06 28.04 5.58
C GLY A 778 16.06 29.49 6.04
N PHE A 779 14.99 29.94 6.68
CA PHE A 779 14.96 31.17 7.44
C PHE A 779 14.90 30.82 8.92
N ASP A 780 15.93 31.24 9.66
CA ASP A 780 16.01 31.11 11.12
C ASP A 780 15.02 32.07 11.78
N ILE A 781 14.00 31.52 12.45
CA ILE A 781 12.90 32.28 13.06
C ILE A 781 13.40 33.17 14.20
N ASN A 782 14.42 32.71 14.93
CA ASN A 782 14.92 33.35 16.14
C ASN A 782 15.93 34.46 15.80
N HIS A 783 16.88 34.16 14.91
CA HIS A 783 17.93 35.10 14.49
C HIS A 783 17.51 36.01 13.34
N LYS A 784 16.36 35.73 12.70
CA LYS A 784 15.84 36.42 11.50
C LYS A 784 16.82 36.44 10.31
N GLN A 785 17.51 35.32 10.08
CA GLN A 785 18.54 35.18 9.04
C GLN A 785 18.21 34.09 8.01
N TRP A 786 18.53 34.37 6.74
CA TRP A 786 18.42 33.41 5.64
C TRP A 786 19.71 32.57 5.48
N GLN A 787 19.56 31.28 5.24
CA GLN A 787 20.63 30.35 4.87
C GLN A 787 20.25 29.52 3.63
N ILE A 788 21.22 29.23 2.78
CA ILE A 788 21.07 28.31 1.65
C ILE A 788 21.41 26.91 2.13
N LEU A 789 20.52 25.93 1.91
CA LEU A 789 20.77 24.53 2.27
C LEU A 789 21.76 23.88 1.28
N PRO A 790 22.44 22.79 1.67
CA PRO A 790 23.18 21.95 0.74
C PRO A 790 22.36 21.57 -0.50
N GLU A 791 23.03 21.45 -1.64
CA GLU A 791 22.43 20.77 -2.80
C GLU A 791 22.27 19.27 -2.49
N ALA A 792 21.21 18.66 -3.02
CA ALA A 792 21.04 17.22 -3.07
C ALA A 792 20.62 16.80 -4.49
N ASP A 793 20.72 15.50 -4.79
CA ASP A 793 20.39 14.90 -6.09
C ASP A 793 18.87 14.78 -6.30
N PHE A 794 18.19 15.94 -6.29
CA PHE A 794 16.76 16.09 -6.51
C PHE A 794 16.43 15.89 -8.00
N LYS A 795 15.57 14.92 -8.32
CA LYS A 795 15.28 14.50 -9.70
C LYS A 795 14.11 15.25 -10.36
N ASP A 796 13.02 15.47 -9.63
CA ASP A 796 11.76 16.02 -10.17
C ASP A 796 11.39 17.40 -9.60
N PHE A 797 10.77 18.23 -10.44
CA PHE A 797 10.23 19.54 -10.01
C PHE A 797 9.10 19.39 -8.96
N GLN A 798 8.62 18.16 -8.75
CA GLN A 798 7.30 17.88 -8.20
C GLN A 798 7.33 17.23 -6.80
N CYS A 799 7.93 17.92 -5.83
CA CYS A 799 8.01 17.42 -4.46
C CYS A 799 6.80 17.81 -3.57
N ILE A 800 6.65 17.09 -2.46
CA ILE A 800 5.89 17.47 -1.27
C ILE A 800 6.92 17.63 -0.15
N CYS A 801 6.83 18.67 0.68
CA CYS A 801 7.67 18.82 1.86
C CYS A 801 6.86 18.99 3.14
N THR A 802 7.43 18.53 4.26
CA THR A 802 6.83 18.65 5.59
C THR A 802 7.93 18.90 6.63
N GLY A 803 7.61 19.66 7.68
CA GLY A 803 8.48 19.82 8.85
C GLY A 803 8.09 18.83 9.94
N LEU A 804 9.07 18.24 10.63
CA LEU A 804 8.84 17.42 11.82
C LEU A 804 9.97 17.63 12.84
N GLY A 805 9.61 18.12 14.03
CA GLY A 805 10.59 18.75 14.92
C GLY A 805 11.26 19.92 14.22
N ASP A 806 12.59 19.99 14.27
CA ASP A 806 13.41 20.92 13.47
C ASP A 806 13.87 20.37 12.12
N LYS A 807 13.45 19.15 11.75
CA LYS A 807 13.87 18.50 10.49
C LYS A 807 12.92 18.81 9.34
N LEU A 808 13.48 18.87 8.13
CA LEU A 808 12.74 18.99 6.87
C LEU A 808 12.71 17.64 6.17
N TYR A 809 11.53 17.16 5.79
CA TYR A 809 11.36 15.99 4.93
C TYR A 809 10.85 16.41 3.56
N VAL A 810 11.44 15.84 2.51
CA VAL A 810 11.11 16.09 1.10
C VAL A 810 10.83 14.76 0.41
N PHE A 811 9.65 14.65 -0.17
CA PHE A 811 9.15 13.49 -0.90
C PHE A 811 9.07 13.85 -2.39
N GLU A 812 9.78 13.12 -3.24
CA GLU A 812 10.00 13.47 -4.65
C GLU A 812 10.07 12.21 -5.51
N GLY A 813 9.16 12.03 -6.47
CA GLY A 813 9.15 10.87 -7.35
C GLY A 813 9.13 9.55 -6.57
N GLU A 814 10.23 8.81 -6.62
CA GLU A 814 10.49 7.56 -5.88
C GLU A 814 11.61 7.76 -4.82
N SER A 815 11.67 8.91 -4.16
CA SER A 815 12.70 9.21 -3.16
C SER A 815 12.16 10.01 -1.98
N THR A 816 12.64 9.65 -0.80
CA THR A 816 12.44 10.39 0.44
C THR A 816 13.79 10.95 0.88
N TRP A 817 13.81 12.21 1.25
CA TRP A 817 14.98 12.92 1.75
C TRP A 817 14.67 13.54 3.10
N GLU A 818 15.58 13.41 4.05
CA GLU A 818 15.58 14.12 5.34
C GLU A 818 16.72 15.13 5.34
N TYR A 819 16.44 16.36 5.76
CA TYR A 819 17.45 17.36 6.10
C TYR A 819 17.43 17.62 7.60
N ASP A 820 18.58 17.40 8.23
CA ASP A 820 18.82 17.70 9.64
C ASP A 820 19.68 18.97 9.75
N PRO A 821 19.17 20.09 10.30
CA PRO A 821 19.94 21.34 10.43
C PRO A 821 21.01 21.31 11.52
N SER A 822 21.00 20.31 12.42
CA SER A 822 21.92 20.26 13.57
C SER A 822 23.32 19.76 13.20
N GLU A 823 23.45 19.07 12.07
CA GLU A 823 24.76 18.60 11.57
C GLU A 823 25.59 19.73 10.94
N ILE A 824 26.91 19.60 10.96
CA ILE A 824 27.84 20.54 10.31
C ILE A 824 28.74 19.75 9.35
N LEU A 825 28.73 20.14 8.08
CA LEU A 825 29.52 19.53 7.02
C LEU A 825 30.66 20.42 6.57
N LEU A 826 31.72 19.78 6.05
CA LEU A 826 32.72 20.44 5.21
C LEU A 826 32.25 20.44 3.76
N LEU A 827 32.40 21.59 3.11
CA LEU A 827 32.26 21.73 1.67
C LEU A 827 33.51 21.12 0.99
N GLU A 828 33.29 20.06 0.22
CA GLU A 828 34.27 19.64 -0.78
C GLU A 828 34.20 20.63 -1.96
N ASN A 829 35.34 21.24 -2.32
CA ASN A 829 35.41 22.18 -3.44
C ASN A 829 35.22 21.44 -4.77
N SER A 830 33.98 21.39 -5.26
CA SER A 830 33.71 21.25 -6.69
C SER A 830 34.20 22.51 -7.41
N GLY A 831 34.99 22.33 -8.48
CA GLY A 831 35.77 23.43 -9.06
C GLY A 831 34.93 24.54 -9.71
N GLY A 832 35.19 25.81 -9.35
CA GLY A 832 34.58 26.97 -9.98
C GLY A 832 35.12 28.31 -9.46
N ASN A 833 35.89 29.01 -10.30
CA ASN A 833 36.49 30.36 -10.14
C ASN A 833 36.00 31.25 -8.98
N SER A 834 36.97 31.79 -8.21
CA SER A 834 36.87 33.17 -7.70
C SER A 834 37.89 34.07 -8.42
N SER A 835 37.43 35.23 -8.87
CA SER A 835 38.20 36.25 -9.57
C SER A 835 39.46 36.68 -8.82
N LYS A 836 40.58 36.77 -9.54
CA LYS A 836 41.68 37.67 -9.15
C LYS A 836 41.31 39.08 -9.59
N THR A 837 40.94 39.94 -8.65
CA THR A 837 41.04 41.40 -8.85
C THR A 837 42.52 41.77 -8.87
N SER A 838 42.95 42.41 -9.96
CA SER A 838 44.29 42.97 -10.10
C SER A 838 44.38 44.34 -9.41
N ILE A 839 45.44 44.56 -8.63
CA ILE A 839 46.12 45.86 -8.62
C ILE A 839 47.56 45.60 -9.00
N ASP A 840 48.01 46.34 -10.01
CA ASP A 840 49.29 46.20 -10.70
C ASP A 840 50.33 47.19 -10.14
N ARG A 841 51.61 46.78 -10.07
CA ARG A 841 52.74 47.54 -10.68
C ARG A 841 54.12 46.87 -10.53
N SER A 842 54.61 46.43 -11.69
CA SER A 842 55.91 46.81 -12.28
C SER A 842 57.27 46.16 -11.88
N GLN A 843 57.91 45.58 -12.92
CA GLN A 843 59.35 45.46 -13.26
C GLN A 843 60.21 44.31 -12.69
N GLY A 844 60.99 43.61 -13.56
CA GLY A 844 62.01 42.65 -13.08
C GLY A 844 62.72 41.59 -13.96
N ASN A 845 62.73 41.64 -15.31
CA ASN A 845 63.65 40.89 -16.23
C ASN A 845 63.63 39.34 -16.39
N THR A 846 64.18 38.91 -17.53
CA THR A 846 63.88 37.76 -18.44
C THR A 846 64.73 36.46 -18.36
N PRO A 847 64.36 35.37 -19.09
CA PRO A 847 65.04 34.05 -19.17
C PRO A 847 65.62 33.68 -20.58
N PRO A 848 66.13 32.43 -20.78
CA PRO A 848 66.39 31.79 -22.11
C PRO A 848 65.86 30.32 -22.24
N THR A 849 65.86 29.55 -23.37
CA THR A 849 65.72 29.76 -24.85
C THR A 849 65.50 28.41 -25.62
N THR A 850 64.48 28.30 -26.51
CA THR A 850 64.43 27.56 -27.83
C THR A 850 64.67 26.01 -27.95
N THR A 851 64.31 25.20 -28.99
CA THR A 851 63.28 25.18 -30.10
C THR A 851 63.24 23.81 -30.85
N THR A 852 62.07 23.31 -31.31
CA THR A 852 61.85 22.66 -32.65
C THR A 852 60.35 22.45 -32.91
N GLU A 853 59.81 22.80 -34.10
CA GLU A 853 58.37 23.05 -34.27
C GLU A 853 57.59 22.13 -35.22
N THR A 854 56.31 21.91 -34.88
CA THR A 854 55.23 21.47 -35.79
C THR A 854 54.37 22.67 -36.14
N LYS A 855 53.99 22.87 -37.41
CA LYS A 855 53.15 24.01 -37.81
C LYS A 855 51.66 23.63 -37.79
N THR A 856 50.99 24.16 -36.79
CA THR A 856 49.55 24.02 -36.58
C THR A 856 48.85 25.33 -36.94
N TYR A 857 48.00 25.30 -37.95
CA TYR A 857 47.22 26.46 -38.39
C TYR A 857 45.86 26.42 -37.71
N LYS A 858 45.57 27.44 -36.88
CA LYS A 858 44.22 27.68 -36.36
C LYS A 858 43.37 28.23 -37.50
N ILE A 859 42.38 27.48 -37.98
CA ILE A 859 41.57 27.88 -39.14
C ILE A 859 40.31 28.66 -38.72
N GLY A 860 39.86 28.49 -37.49
CA GLY A 860 38.82 29.32 -36.90
C GLY A 860 38.62 29.01 -35.42
N ASP A 861 38.05 29.98 -34.70
CA ASP A 861 37.40 29.71 -33.42
C ASP A 861 36.00 29.15 -33.68
N LEU A 862 35.56 28.19 -32.87
CA LEU A 862 34.13 27.84 -32.76
C LEU A 862 33.39 28.95 -31.99
N TYR A 863 33.24 30.09 -32.66
CA TYR A 863 32.60 31.28 -32.12
C TYR A 863 31.07 31.07 -32.01
N GLU A 864 30.39 31.49 -30.94
CA GLU A 864 30.82 31.53 -29.53
C GLU A 864 29.55 31.53 -28.66
N ARG A 865 29.34 30.45 -27.90
CA ARG A 865 28.44 30.46 -26.73
C ARG A 865 28.76 29.27 -25.84
N GLY A 866 28.78 29.49 -24.53
CA GLY A 866 28.88 28.40 -23.57
C GLY A 866 30.20 27.62 -23.57
N GLY A 867 31.33 28.30 -23.33
CA GLY A 867 32.58 27.70 -22.81
C GLY A 867 33.36 26.71 -23.70
N LEU A 868 32.72 26.01 -24.62
CA LEU A 868 33.32 25.07 -25.56
C LEU A 868 34.08 25.83 -26.64
N LYS A 869 35.33 26.18 -26.35
CA LYS A 869 36.30 26.56 -27.38
C LYS A 869 36.83 25.31 -28.08
N GLY A 870 36.00 24.76 -28.97
CA GLY A 870 36.48 23.83 -29.98
C GLY A 870 37.47 24.58 -30.88
N MET A 871 38.76 24.26 -30.80
CA MET A 871 39.72 24.78 -31.78
C MET A 871 39.79 23.81 -32.95
N VAL A 872 39.47 24.33 -34.14
CA VAL A 872 39.62 23.63 -35.42
C VAL A 872 41.00 23.94 -35.95
N TYR A 873 41.85 22.92 -35.91
CA TYR A 873 43.22 22.99 -36.38
C TYR A 873 43.35 22.28 -37.73
N ARG A 874 44.05 22.94 -38.67
CA ARG A 874 44.68 22.29 -39.81
C ARG A 874 46.14 22.06 -39.44
N VAL A 875 46.55 20.81 -39.33
CA VAL A 875 47.94 20.46 -38.99
C VAL A 875 48.68 20.13 -40.28
N GLU A 876 49.87 20.71 -40.46
CA GLU A 876 50.73 20.39 -41.60
C GLU A 876 52.11 19.95 -41.15
N LYS A 877 52.61 18.90 -41.80
CA LYS A 877 53.93 18.34 -41.52
C LYS A 877 54.48 17.71 -42.81
N GLY A 878 55.54 18.28 -43.36
CA GLY A 878 56.21 17.74 -44.56
C GLY A 878 55.36 17.69 -45.83
N GLY A 879 54.34 18.55 -45.98
CA GLY A 879 53.57 18.72 -47.23
C GLY A 879 52.17 18.12 -47.28
N GLN A 880 51.66 17.47 -46.22
CA GLN A 880 50.28 16.97 -46.12
C GLN A 880 49.46 17.76 -45.08
N HIS A 881 48.12 17.81 -45.25
CA HIS A 881 47.21 18.53 -44.35
C HIS A 881 45.99 17.69 -43.91
N GLY A 882 45.52 17.89 -42.69
CA GLY A 882 44.32 17.25 -42.14
C GLY A 882 43.69 18.05 -41.00
N TRP A 883 42.43 17.73 -40.65
CA TRP A 883 41.61 18.47 -39.70
C TRP A 883 41.54 17.80 -38.33
N VAL A 884 41.84 18.55 -37.27
CA VAL A 884 41.73 18.12 -35.88
C VAL A 884 40.80 19.06 -35.13
N ILE A 885 39.69 18.52 -34.60
CA ILE A 885 38.85 19.20 -33.62
C ILE A 885 39.36 18.78 -32.24
N SER A 886 39.97 19.72 -31.51
CA SER A 886 40.45 19.44 -30.16
C SER A 886 39.47 19.97 -29.11
N PHE A 887 38.85 19.06 -28.38
CA PHE A 887 38.14 19.38 -27.14
C PHE A 887 39.14 19.37 -25.99
N HIS A 888 39.51 20.55 -25.50
CA HIS A 888 40.29 20.66 -24.27
C HIS A 888 39.34 20.51 -23.08
N GLN A 889 39.37 19.32 -22.48
CA GLN A 889 38.50 18.85 -21.40
C GLN A 889 37.01 18.72 -21.76
N LEU A 890 36.46 17.53 -21.53
CA LEU A 890 35.03 17.37 -21.23
C LEU A 890 34.81 17.94 -19.83
N ALA A 891 34.53 19.24 -19.76
CA ALA A 891 33.94 19.87 -18.58
C ALA A 891 32.48 20.18 -18.88
N ASP A 892 31.62 20.09 -17.86
CA ASP A 892 30.19 20.35 -17.98
C ASP A 892 29.90 21.82 -18.33
N ILE A 893 29.86 22.10 -19.63
CA ILE A 893 28.60 22.58 -20.17
C ILE A 893 27.78 21.39 -20.62
N SER A 894 26.48 21.49 -20.39
CA SER A 894 25.57 20.37 -20.55
C SER A 894 25.76 19.72 -21.91
N TRP A 895 25.76 18.39 -21.90
CA TRP A 895 25.69 17.54 -23.08
C TRP A 895 24.69 18.09 -24.12
N ASN A 896 23.61 18.76 -23.67
CA ASN A 896 22.58 19.43 -24.46
C ASN A 896 23.01 20.64 -25.31
N GLU A 897 23.99 21.47 -24.91
CA GLU A 897 24.44 22.59 -25.78
C GLU A 897 25.40 22.12 -26.87
N ALA A 898 26.34 21.24 -26.51
CA ALA A 898 27.21 20.55 -27.48
C ALA A 898 26.37 19.73 -28.48
N LYS A 899 25.34 19.05 -27.97
CA LYS A 899 24.32 18.34 -28.76
C LYS A 899 23.57 19.28 -29.68
N SER A 900 22.98 20.37 -29.18
CA SER A 900 22.18 21.31 -30.00
C SER A 900 22.99 21.95 -31.13
N TRP A 901 24.27 22.28 -30.89
CA TRP A 901 25.17 22.80 -31.92
C TRP A 901 25.57 21.73 -32.96
N CYS A 902 25.83 20.49 -32.54
CA CYS A 902 26.12 19.37 -33.45
C CYS A 902 24.88 18.95 -34.26
N GLU A 903 23.71 18.84 -33.64
CA GLU A 903 22.43 18.51 -34.28
C GLU A 903 22.05 19.60 -35.30
N GLY A 904 22.32 20.87 -35.02
CA GLY A 904 22.19 21.99 -35.97
C GLY A 904 23.18 21.99 -37.15
N LYS A 905 24.16 21.07 -37.17
CA LYS A 905 25.13 20.85 -38.27
C LYS A 905 25.07 19.45 -38.86
N GLY A 906 24.12 18.60 -38.43
CA GLY A 906 23.94 17.23 -38.92
C GLY A 906 24.89 16.19 -38.30
N TRP A 907 25.45 16.44 -37.11
CA TRP A 907 26.41 15.56 -36.43
C TRP A 907 25.82 14.95 -35.15
N ARG A 908 26.09 13.67 -34.84
CA ARG A 908 25.60 12.94 -33.65
C ARG A 908 26.70 12.66 -32.62
N LEU A 909 26.46 13.06 -31.37
CA LEU A 909 27.29 12.75 -30.20
C LEU A 909 26.96 11.37 -29.58
N PRO A 910 27.91 10.72 -28.88
CA PRO A 910 27.70 9.46 -28.15
C PRO A 910 26.98 9.64 -26.81
N THR A 911 26.18 8.66 -26.41
CA THR A 911 25.37 8.68 -25.18
C THR A 911 26.21 8.48 -23.91
N LEU A 912 25.66 8.84 -22.75
CA LEU A 912 26.33 8.65 -21.46
C LEU A 912 26.57 7.16 -21.12
N GLU A 913 25.75 6.24 -21.63
CA GLU A 913 25.96 4.79 -21.47
C GLU A 913 27.10 4.28 -22.35
N GLU A 914 27.19 4.76 -23.60
CA GLU A 914 28.32 4.45 -24.50
C GLU A 914 29.65 4.94 -23.88
N ILE A 915 29.66 6.10 -23.21
CA ILE A 915 30.83 6.62 -22.48
C ILE A 915 31.19 5.73 -21.27
N LYS A 916 30.19 5.22 -20.52
CA LYS A 916 30.41 4.32 -19.37
C LYS A 916 30.95 2.95 -19.79
N PHE A 917 30.45 2.38 -20.89
CA PHE A 917 30.92 1.12 -21.45
C PHE A 917 32.40 1.18 -21.89
N LEU A 918 32.83 2.30 -22.48
CA LEU A 918 34.23 2.47 -22.88
C LEU A 918 35.18 2.64 -21.67
N TYR A 919 34.70 3.23 -20.57
CA TYR A 919 35.48 3.33 -19.33
C TYR A 919 35.67 1.98 -18.60
N SER A 920 34.74 1.03 -18.72
CA SER A 920 34.94 -0.32 -18.17
C SER A 920 35.99 -1.11 -18.96
N ILE A 921 36.02 -0.97 -20.29
CA ILE A 921 37.07 -1.54 -21.15
C ILE A 921 38.46 -0.99 -20.78
N LYS A 922 38.59 0.34 -20.58
CA LYS A 922 39.86 0.93 -20.08
C LYS A 922 40.30 0.30 -18.76
N LYS A 923 39.37 0.09 -17.83
CA LYS A 923 39.65 -0.50 -16.51
C LYS A 923 40.13 -1.96 -16.63
N ALA A 924 39.50 -2.77 -17.48
CA ALA A 924 39.91 -4.15 -17.71
C ALA A 924 41.32 -4.27 -18.34
N ILE A 925 41.64 -3.41 -19.32
CA ILE A 925 42.96 -3.41 -19.97
C ILE A 925 44.07 -2.98 -19.00
N ASN A 926 43.85 -1.96 -18.17
CA ASN A 926 44.84 -1.56 -17.14
C ASN A 926 45.05 -2.64 -16.06
N THR A 927 44.05 -3.49 -15.77
CA THR A 927 44.22 -4.67 -14.91
C THR A 927 45.06 -5.77 -15.58
N LEU A 928 45.07 -5.87 -16.92
CA LEU A 928 45.90 -6.86 -17.63
C LEU A 928 47.38 -6.44 -17.67
N PHE A 929 47.65 -5.14 -17.84
CA PHE A 929 49.02 -4.60 -17.92
C PHE A 929 49.77 -4.67 -16.58
N SER A 930 49.06 -4.65 -15.45
CA SER A 930 49.67 -4.72 -14.10
C SER A 930 50.21 -6.10 -13.71
N TYR A 931 49.89 -7.17 -14.44
CA TYR A 931 50.47 -8.51 -14.25
C TYR A 931 51.75 -8.77 -15.07
N LEU A 932 52.18 -7.83 -15.92
CA LEU A 932 53.26 -8.02 -16.90
C LEU A 932 54.39 -6.96 -16.78
N GLU A 933 54.47 -6.27 -15.64
CA GLU A 933 55.35 -5.10 -15.41
C GLU A 933 55.25 -4.00 -16.49
N GLY A 934 54.05 -3.80 -17.06
CA GLY A 934 53.76 -2.79 -18.09
C GLY A 934 53.09 -1.52 -17.55
N THR A 935 53.45 -0.35 -18.08
CA THR A 935 52.82 0.94 -17.70
C THR A 935 51.34 1.03 -18.09
N PRO A 936 50.45 1.49 -17.20
CA PRO A 936 49.03 1.73 -17.49
C PRO A 936 48.74 2.81 -18.56
N LEU A 937 47.50 2.81 -19.07
CA LEU A 937 46.96 3.79 -20.02
C LEU A 937 46.28 4.96 -19.29
N ASP A 938 46.80 6.18 -19.48
CA ASP A 938 46.29 7.38 -18.78
C ASP A 938 45.20 8.12 -19.55
N LYS A 939 45.40 8.36 -20.85
CA LYS A 939 44.55 9.27 -21.64
C LYS A 939 43.71 8.53 -22.68
N ILE A 940 42.44 8.92 -22.74
CA ILE A 940 41.50 8.57 -23.82
C ILE A 940 41.49 9.74 -24.79
N TYR A 941 41.77 9.48 -26.07
CA TYR A 941 41.63 10.46 -27.14
C TYR A 941 40.49 10.05 -28.08
N TRP A 942 39.57 10.97 -28.31
CA TRP A 942 38.39 10.78 -29.16
C TRP A 942 38.59 11.44 -30.52
N THR A 943 38.22 10.72 -31.59
CA THR A 943 38.16 11.25 -32.95
C THR A 943 36.89 10.74 -33.64
N SER A 944 35.97 11.67 -33.97
CA SER A 944 34.91 11.42 -34.96
C SER A 944 35.42 11.70 -36.37
N THR A 945 35.06 10.85 -37.31
CA THR A 945 35.18 11.17 -38.74
C THR A 945 33.85 10.84 -39.41
N ALA A 946 33.24 11.84 -40.04
CA ALA A 946 32.02 11.66 -40.82
C ALA A 946 32.40 11.39 -42.28
N TYR A 947 31.98 10.24 -42.80
CA TYR A 947 32.17 9.86 -44.19
C TYR A 947 30.83 9.34 -44.73
N GLY A 948 30.32 9.96 -45.79
CA GLY A 948 29.22 9.40 -46.61
C GLY A 948 27.98 8.89 -45.86
N GLY A 949 27.43 9.64 -44.91
CA GLY A 949 26.13 9.32 -44.27
C GLY A 949 26.17 8.35 -43.08
N GLY A 950 27.34 7.81 -42.73
CA GLY A 950 27.57 7.05 -41.49
C GLY A 950 28.56 7.76 -40.55
N LEU A 951 28.34 7.66 -39.23
CA LEU A 951 29.29 8.16 -38.24
C LEU A 951 30.18 7.03 -37.72
N MET A 952 31.48 7.15 -37.98
CA MET A 952 32.50 6.23 -37.51
C MET A 952 33.13 6.78 -36.22
N TYR A 953 33.11 5.97 -35.15
CA TYR A 953 33.73 6.31 -33.87
C TYR A 953 35.08 5.58 -33.73
N THR A 954 36.15 6.32 -33.42
CA THR A 954 37.47 5.74 -33.13
C THR A 954 37.98 6.24 -31.79
N CYS A 955 38.62 5.34 -31.03
CA CYS A 955 39.18 5.62 -29.71
C CYS A 955 40.65 5.20 -29.68
N SER A 956 41.53 6.08 -29.19
CA SER A 956 42.97 5.79 -29.06
C SER A 956 43.46 6.06 -27.65
N PHE A 957 44.41 5.24 -27.21
CA PHE A 957 44.98 5.29 -25.86
C PHE A 957 46.50 5.48 -25.92
N GLN A 958 47.06 6.08 -24.87
CA GLN A 958 48.50 6.37 -24.77
C GLN A 958 49.06 5.92 -23.40
N THR A 959 50.19 5.21 -23.43
CA THR A 959 50.98 4.79 -22.25
C THR A 959 51.94 5.89 -21.79
N GLY A 960 52.22 5.96 -20.49
CA GLY A 960 53.08 6.98 -19.87
C GLY A 960 54.58 6.67 -19.81
N ILE A 961 55.26 6.60 -20.97
CA ILE A 961 56.73 6.64 -21.11
C ILE A 961 57.04 7.43 -22.40
N CYS A 962 57.92 8.44 -22.50
CA CYS A 962 58.92 8.96 -21.56
C CYS A 962 59.08 10.50 -21.65
N ASN A 963 59.96 11.04 -20.80
CA ASN A 963 60.52 12.40 -20.91
C ASN A 963 61.36 12.61 -22.20
N ASN A 964 61.54 13.90 -22.54
CA ASN A 964 62.59 14.46 -23.40
C ASN A 964 62.74 13.93 -24.86
N GLY A 965 62.18 14.69 -25.80
CA GLY A 965 62.83 15.01 -27.08
C GLY A 965 62.78 13.98 -28.23
N SER A 966 62.37 12.73 -28.02
CA SER A 966 62.35 11.71 -29.08
C SER A 966 60.99 11.60 -29.81
N LYS A 967 61.01 11.09 -31.06
CA LYS A 967 59.87 11.13 -32.01
C LYS A 967 59.01 9.85 -32.05
N ASP A 968 59.31 8.83 -31.26
CA ASP A 968 58.68 7.50 -31.37
C ASP A 968 57.53 7.28 -30.38
N ASN A 969 56.34 7.76 -30.75
CA ASN A 969 55.09 7.43 -30.06
C ASN A 969 54.57 6.05 -30.47
N LYS A 970 54.73 5.02 -29.64
CA LYS A 970 53.93 3.79 -29.75
C LYS A 970 52.55 4.03 -29.14
N ARG A 971 51.50 4.06 -29.97
CA ARG A 971 50.08 4.19 -29.56
C ARG A 971 49.35 2.87 -29.79
N ALA A 972 48.49 2.49 -28.85
CA ALA A 972 47.50 1.44 -29.05
C ALA A 972 46.16 2.07 -29.46
N VAL A 973 45.60 1.64 -30.58
CA VAL A 973 44.31 2.11 -31.11
C VAL A 973 43.34 0.94 -31.09
N PHE A 974 42.16 1.12 -30.48
CA PHE A 974 41.12 0.11 -30.41
C PHE A 974 39.87 0.64 -31.11
N ALA A 975 39.45 -0.02 -32.18
CA ALA A 975 38.17 0.26 -32.84
C ALA A 975 37.07 -0.59 -32.16
N VAL A 976 36.08 0.09 -31.58
CA VAL A 976 34.91 -0.57 -30.98
C VAL A 976 33.73 -0.41 -31.93
N TYR A 977 33.27 -1.53 -32.48
CA TYR A 977 32.09 -1.56 -33.35
C TYR A 977 30.81 -1.69 -32.51
N LYS A 978 29.75 -1.11 -33.06
CA LYS A 978 28.44 -0.92 -32.43
C LYS A 978 27.38 -1.69 -33.22
N PHE A 979 26.29 -2.06 -32.54
CA PHE A 979 24.94 -2.07 -33.14
C PHE A 979 24.04 -1.15 -32.30
#